data_AF-S3NTP6-F1
#
_entry.id   AF-S3NTP6-F1
#
_cell.length_a   1.000
_cell.length_b   1.000
_cell.length_c   1.000
_cell.angle_alpha   90.00
_cell.angle_beta   90.00
_cell.angle_gamma   90.00
#
_symmetry.space_group_name_H-M   'P 1'
#
loop_
_entity.id
_entity.type
_entity.pdbx_description
1 polymer ?
#
loop_
_entity_poly.entity_id
_entity_poly.type
_entity_poly.pdbx_seq_one_letter_code
_entity_poly.pdbx_strand_id
1 'polypeptide(L)'
;MVTVRELLPAQLSELAEETTVEHAVEAQQGLISWLGRVCEILGESELKQLAAAGQLLLDKELMSAHQTNRNHPNTFATGLGMADILAHLHVDETTLTAAILYRSVREEIISMDEILEKFGEQVANLVKGTLAMGKLSELIENNKRLEDHFNNNQREHLSGIYKMLISVTEDVRVVLIKLAERTYSLRELAKSPRERQERVAREILTIYSPLAHRLGIAQLKWELEDLAFRFLAPDRYKEIASLLNEKRLEREHYIQFVVDELKNELAKHGIEAEISGRVKHIYSIYRKMKSKNLSFDQLYDIRAVRVLVKSVPECYHALGIVHQIWRHIPHQFDDYITNPKPNGYRSLHTAVIAENKSLEIQIRTHEMHEEAELGVCSHFNYKEGAKNTDYSFNHRLHSLRSVLEHYQERNETSAHPNEDETEDFDRLQDFAGFEKIYVFSRDGDIKELPQGSTVLDFAYHVHTQVGNKCYAARVNQRYVPLTYTLKTGEQVEILTKKDREPNRDWLVNSLGYIKTPRARDKLRHWFRQQDRSKNLEVGREILTKELARLAIHPKSIDLGDYCSHFNVKTGDDILVALVSGDISLHALINQVNRHMHPDLDEPELVLKPTLNPRASHTLSAHGILIDGLDNVELHIAQCCQPVHGEPIAGYITLNRGVSIHKVVCSDYIRMIGLEPERAVEADWEMQPTRGQSVQIVVEAYDRRGLLKDLTQVIFSDQINIRQVNTISESDGIANMKLLIEVKGLAQLSRLLARLEQQPGIISARRLVQGG
;
A
#
# COMPACT_ATOMS: atom_id res chain seq x y z
N MET A 1 -20.73 -29.10 14.46
CA MET A 1 -19.79 -28.25 13.69
C MET A 1 -18.63 -29.19 13.52
N VAL A 2 -18.55 -29.91 12.39
CA VAL A 2 -17.53 -30.94 12.24
C VAL A 2 -16.19 -30.23 12.06
N THR A 3 -15.63 -29.78 13.17
CA THR A 3 -14.19 -29.54 13.28
C THR A 3 -13.53 -30.86 12.91
N VAL A 4 -12.32 -30.84 12.35
CA VAL A 4 -11.50 -32.06 12.14
C VAL A 4 -11.44 -32.91 13.44
N ARG A 5 -11.67 -32.28 14.60
CA ARG A 5 -11.88 -32.89 15.91
C ARG A 5 -13.05 -33.89 16.02
N GLU A 6 -14.14 -33.72 15.27
CA GLU A 6 -15.28 -34.67 15.27
C GLU A 6 -14.99 -35.92 14.42
N LEU A 7 -13.91 -35.92 13.61
CA LEU A 7 -13.40 -37.08 12.85
C LEU A 7 -12.17 -37.74 13.50
N LEU A 8 -11.62 -37.14 14.57
CA LEU A 8 -10.49 -37.68 15.31
C LEU A 8 -10.99 -38.66 16.39
N PRO A 9 -10.67 -39.97 16.33
CA PRO A 9 -10.90 -40.85 17.45
C PRO A 9 -10.09 -40.38 18.68
N ALA A 10 -10.60 -40.73 19.86
CA ALA A 10 -9.99 -40.41 21.14
C ALA A 10 -8.51 -40.85 21.19
N GLN A 11 -7.65 -39.89 21.53
CA GLN A 11 -6.36 -40.03 22.19
C GLN A 11 -5.44 -41.20 21.76
N LEU A 12 -4.47 -40.91 20.89
CA LEU A 12 -3.09 -41.43 21.06
C LEU A 12 -2.30 -40.56 22.07
N SER A 13 -3.00 -39.92 23.03
CA SER A 13 -2.39 -38.94 23.94
C SER A 13 -1.94 -39.52 25.29
N GLU A 14 -2.09 -40.83 25.50
CA GLU A 14 -1.61 -41.50 26.72
C GLU A 14 -0.79 -42.73 26.31
N LEU A 15 0.49 -42.52 26.03
CA LEU A 15 1.47 -43.51 26.45
C LEU A 15 1.51 -43.39 27.98
N ALA A 16 0.91 -44.36 28.67
CA ALA A 16 0.90 -44.41 30.13
C ALA A 16 2.33 -44.35 30.68
N GLU A 17 2.48 -43.88 31.91
CA GLU A 17 3.75 -43.58 32.61
C GLU A 17 4.71 -44.78 32.79
N GLU A 18 4.39 -45.95 32.23
CA GLU A 18 5.19 -47.17 32.20
C GLU A 18 5.19 -47.75 30.77
N THR A 19 6.31 -47.65 30.05
CA THR A 19 6.49 -48.33 28.76
C THR A 19 6.61 -49.83 28.99
N THR A 20 5.49 -50.53 29.10
CA THR A 20 5.41 -51.98 28.99
C THR A 20 5.46 -52.41 27.52
N VAL A 21 5.83 -53.66 27.25
CA VAL A 21 5.86 -54.25 25.89
C VAL A 21 4.50 -54.14 25.19
N GLU A 22 3.40 -54.08 25.95
CA GLU A 22 2.03 -53.94 25.46
C GLU A 22 1.78 -52.56 24.81
N HIS A 23 2.28 -51.47 25.38
CA HIS A 23 2.10 -50.12 24.83
C HIS A 23 2.87 -49.89 23.52
N ALA A 24 4.02 -50.55 23.33
CA ALA A 24 4.75 -50.50 22.06
C ALA A 24 3.98 -51.21 20.93
N VAL A 25 3.30 -52.32 21.25
CA VAL A 25 2.44 -53.05 20.30
C VAL A 25 1.19 -52.25 19.95
N GLU A 26 0.56 -51.60 20.93
CA GLU A 26 -0.57 -50.69 20.71
C GLU A 26 -0.19 -49.50 19.82
N ALA A 27 0.98 -48.90 20.04
CA ALA A 27 1.48 -47.79 19.22
C ALA A 27 1.77 -48.22 17.77
N GLN A 28 2.32 -49.43 17.57
CA GLN A 28 2.52 -50.01 16.24
C GLN A 28 1.18 -50.28 15.52
N GLN A 29 0.20 -50.86 16.21
CA GLN A 29 -1.14 -51.07 15.66
C GLN A 29 -1.85 -49.74 15.36
N GLY A 30 -1.67 -48.74 16.21
CA GLY A 30 -2.17 -47.38 16.01
C GLY A 30 -1.59 -46.71 14.76
N LEU A 31 -0.28 -46.88 14.51
CA LEU A 31 0.38 -46.38 13.30
C LEU A 31 -0.18 -47.03 12.03
N ILE A 32 -0.39 -48.35 12.03
CA ILE A 32 -0.95 -49.08 10.87
C ILE A 32 -2.37 -48.62 10.58
N SER A 33 -3.21 -48.50 11.60
CA SER A 33 -4.58 -47.98 11.48
C SER A 33 -4.61 -46.53 10.98
N TRP A 34 -3.71 -45.69 11.49
CA TRP A 34 -3.57 -44.31 11.03
C TRP A 34 -3.13 -44.23 9.56
N LEU A 35 -2.12 -44.99 9.14
CA LEU A 35 -1.68 -45.05 7.74
C LEU A 35 -2.81 -45.52 6.82
N GLY A 36 -3.59 -46.53 7.23
CA GLY A 36 -4.76 -46.97 6.47
C GLY A 36 -5.76 -45.84 6.21
N ARG A 37 -6.06 -45.04 7.24
CA ARG A 37 -6.95 -43.87 7.10
C ARG A 37 -6.36 -42.79 6.19
N VAL A 38 -5.07 -42.51 6.29
CA VAL A 38 -4.41 -41.50 5.43
C VAL A 38 -4.39 -41.95 3.98
N CYS A 39 -4.13 -43.24 3.72
CA CYS A 39 -4.25 -43.83 2.38
C CYS A 39 -5.67 -43.70 1.82
N GLU A 40 -6.70 -43.94 2.63
CA GLU A 40 -8.11 -43.75 2.23
C GLU A 40 -8.43 -42.29 1.88
N ILE A 41 -7.92 -41.33 2.67
CA ILE A 41 -8.12 -39.89 2.43
C ILE A 41 -7.46 -39.44 1.12
N LEU A 42 -6.24 -39.89 0.85
CA LEU A 42 -5.50 -39.50 -0.36
C LEU A 42 -5.90 -40.32 -1.60
N GLY A 43 -6.62 -41.43 -1.43
CA GLY A 43 -6.98 -42.34 -2.50
C GLY A 43 -5.80 -43.16 -3.04
N GLU A 44 -4.73 -43.29 -2.26
CA GLU A 44 -3.51 -44.02 -2.63
C GLU A 44 -3.46 -45.42 -2.01
N SER A 45 -2.86 -46.37 -2.72
CA SER A 45 -2.77 -47.75 -2.23
C SER A 45 -1.69 -47.95 -1.17
N GLU A 46 -0.54 -47.26 -1.28
CA GLU A 46 0.59 -47.40 -0.35
C GLU A 46 1.44 -46.12 -0.27
N LEU A 47 1.64 -45.61 0.95
CA LEU A 47 2.55 -44.48 1.26
C LEU A 47 3.83 -45.01 1.92
N LYS A 48 4.79 -45.43 1.09
CA LYS A 48 6.01 -46.14 1.54
C LYS A 48 6.97 -45.24 2.32
N GLN A 49 7.17 -44.00 1.87
CA GLN A 49 8.05 -43.05 2.56
C GLN A 49 7.44 -42.62 3.89
N LEU A 50 6.12 -42.38 3.91
CA LEU A 50 5.41 -41.99 5.12
C LEU A 50 5.43 -43.10 6.18
N ALA A 51 5.21 -44.36 5.76
CA ALA A 51 5.27 -45.51 6.65
C ALA A 51 6.68 -45.70 7.24
N ALA A 52 7.72 -45.57 6.41
CA ALA A 52 9.11 -45.66 6.87
C ALA A 52 9.47 -44.55 7.86
N ALA A 53 8.99 -43.32 7.64
CA ALA A 53 9.19 -42.20 8.56
C ALA A 53 8.44 -42.38 9.89
N GLY A 54 7.20 -42.87 9.83
CA GLY A 54 6.42 -43.20 11.03
C GLY A 54 7.07 -44.29 11.89
N GLN A 55 7.59 -45.34 11.25
CA GLN A 55 8.33 -46.41 11.94
C GLN A 55 9.63 -45.90 12.56
N LEU A 56 10.42 -45.14 11.80
CA LEU A 56 11.66 -44.55 12.31
C LEU A 56 11.41 -43.67 13.54
N LEU A 57 10.36 -42.84 13.50
CA LEU A 57 10.00 -41.97 14.61
C LEU A 57 9.54 -42.76 15.83
N LEU A 58 8.73 -43.81 15.62
CA LEU A 58 8.28 -44.69 16.70
C LEU A 58 9.46 -45.40 17.38
N ASP A 59 10.39 -45.94 16.60
CA ASP A 59 11.57 -46.64 17.13
C ASP A 59 12.45 -45.69 17.94
N LYS A 60 12.67 -44.46 17.45
CA LYS A 60 13.45 -43.43 18.15
C LYS A 60 12.78 -42.96 19.44
N GLU A 61 11.46 -42.80 19.44
CA GLU A 61 10.69 -42.39 20.62
C GLU A 61 10.73 -43.50 21.69
N LEU A 62 10.58 -44.76 21.30
CA LEU A 62 10.69 -45.93 22.21
C LEU A 62 12.11 -46.03 22.80
N MET A 63 13.15 -45.78 22.01
CA MET A 63 14.54 -45.75 22.50
C MET A 63 14.80 -44.57 23.45
N SER A 64 14.26 -43.39 23.17
CA SER A 64 14.44 -42.20 24.00
C SER A 64 13.68 -42.28 25.32
N ALA A 65 12.51 -42.90 25.34
CA ALA A 65 11.73 -43.14 26.56
C ALA A 65 12.48 -43.98 27.60
N HIS A 66 13.42 -44.83 27.16
CA HIS A 66 14.27 -45.62 28.04
C HIS A 66 15.50 -44.86 28.59
N GLN A 67 15.87 -43.70 28.04
CA GLN A 67 17.13 -43.00 28.38
C GLN A 67 16.94 -41.71 29.20
N THR A 68 15.79 -41.05 29.14
CA THR A 68 15.61 -39.71 29.75
C THR A 68 14.47 -39.64 30.76
N ASN A 69 14.78 -39.10 31.94
CA ASN A 69 13.81 -38.78 32.99
C ASN A 69 12.91 -37.60 32.53
N ARG A 70 11.66 -37.94 32.15
CA ARG A 70 10.41 -37.17 32.29
C ARG A 70 10.50 -35.66 32.02
N ASN A 71 10.40 -35.22 30.75
CA ASN A 71 9.73 -33.96 30.36
C ASN A 71 9.78 -33.62 28.85
N HIS A 72 10.18 -34.53 27.94
CA HIS A 72 10.14 -34.20 26.51
C HIS A 72 8.71 -34.37 25.95
N PRO A 73 8.23 -33.44 25.11
CA PRO A 73 6.92 -33.57 24.47
C PRO A 73 6.93 -34.76 23.49
N ASN A 74 5.89 -35.59 23.52
CA ASN A 74 5.76 -36.77 22.65
C ASN A 74 5.87 -36.36 21.16
N THR A 75 7.04 -36.61 20.57
CA THR A 75 7.35 -36.13 19.21
C THR A 75 6.61 -36.94 18.17
N PHE A 76 6.40 -38.23 18.45
CA PHE A 76 5.61 -39.16 17.65
C PHE A 76 4.15 -38.70 17.50
N ALA A 77 3.43 -38.50 18.60
CA ALA A 77 2.03 -38.07 18.57
C ALA A 77 1.87 -36.70 17.88
N THR A 78 2.82 -35.79 18.10
CA THR A 78 2.82 -34.47 17.46
C THR A 78 3.03 -34.58 15.95
N GLY A 79 3.98 -35.41 15.49
CA GLY A 79 4.23 -35.65 14.08
C GLY A 79 3.02 -36.24 13.36
N LEU A 80 2.39 -37.26 13.95
CA LEU A 80 1.17 -37.88 13.41
C LEU A 80 0.01 -36.87 13.36
N GLY A 81 -0.19 -36.08 14.41
CA GLY A 81 -1.23 -35.06 14.46
C GLY A 81 -1.05 -33.95 13.42
N MET A 82 0.20 -33.57 13.12
CA MET A 82 0.52 -32.63 12.05
C MET A 82 0.24 -33.23 10.67
N ALA A 83 0.67 -34.47 10.43
CA ALA A 83 0.43 -35.16 9.17
C ALA A 83 -1.06 -35.41 8.93
N ASP A 84 -1.84 -35.70 9.96
CA ASP A 84 -3.30 -35.86 9.86
C ASP A 84 -4.00 -34.58 9.39
N ILE A 85 -3.60 -33.41 9.92
CA ILE A 85 -4.12 -32.11 9.46
C ILE A 85 -3.77 -31.88 8.00
N LEU A 86 -2.55 -32.20 7.57
CA LEU A 86 -2.10 -32.03 6.20
C LEU A 86 -2.73 -33.05 5.24
N ALA A 87 -3.04 -34.27 5.70
CA ALA A 87 -3.72 -35.29 4.90
C ALA A 87 -5.12 -34.80 4.48
N HIS A 88 -5.85 -34.14 5.37
CA HIS A 88 -7.15 -33.53 5.03
C HIS A 88 -7.03 -32.39 4.00
N LEU A 89 -5.85 -31.76 3.88
CA LEU A 89 -5.55 -30.79 2.84
C LEU A 89 -5.09 -31.44 1.53
N HIS A 90 -5.03 -32.77 1.47
CA HIS A 90 -4.58 -33.58 0.33
C HIS A 90 -3.21 -33.12 -0.20
N VAL A 91 -2.22 -33.06 0.70
CA VAL A 91 -0.86 -32.69 0.36
C VAL A 91 -0.02 -33.95 0.06
N ASP A 92 1.02 -33.80 -0.75
CA ASP A 92 1.88 -34.88 -1.23
C ASP A 92 2.61 -35.65 -0.12
N GLU A 93 2.93 -36.92 -0.39
CA GLU A 93 3.61 -37.82 0.54
C GLU A 93 4.92 -37.22 1.10
N THR A 94 5.67 -36.48 0.27
CA THR A 94 6.94 -35.88 0.72
C THR A 94 6.73 -34.80 1.78
N THR A 95 5.64 -34.03 1.70
CA THR A 95 5.28 -33.02 2.70
C THR A 95 4.78 -33.66 3.98
N LEU A 96 3.96 -34.71 3.88
CA LEU A 96 3.50 -35.48 5.05
C LEU A 96 4.69 -36.08 5.80
N THR A 97 5.64 -36.66 5.06
CA THR A 97 6.88 -37.22 5.61
C THR A 97 7.71 -36.15 6.31
N ALA A 98 7.90 -34.98 5.68
CA ALA A 98 8.60 -33.85 6.29
C ALA A 98 7.89 -33.35 7.58
N ALA A 99 6.56 -33.35 7.61
CA ALA A 99 5.78 -32.92 8.76
C ALA A 99 5.94 -33.85 9.98
N ILE A 100 5.95 -35.18 9.76
CA ILE A 100 6.19 -36.15 10.82
C ILE A 100 7.59 -35.97 11.43
N LEU A 101 8.61 -35.82 10.58
CA LEU A 101 10.01 -35.77 11.00
C LEU A 101 10.43 -34.41 11.58
N TYR A 102 9.73 -33.33 11.26
CA TYR A 102 10.08 -31.97 11.68
C TYR A 102 10.29 -31.83 13.18
N ARG A 103 9.36 -32.36 14.00
CA ARG A 103 9.43 -32.20 15.46
C ARG A 103 10.63 -32.94 16.04
N SER A 104 10.87 -34.17 15.64
CA SER A 104 12.01 -34.97 16.11
C SER A 104 13.35 -34.32 15.80
N VAL A 105 13.48 -33.62 14.67
CA VAL A 105 14.72 -32.90 14.34
C VAL A 105 14.88 -31.65 15.18
N ARG A 106 13.78 -30.93 15.43
CA ARG A 106 13.83 -29.73 16.28
C ARG A 106 14.24 -30.06 17.72
N GLU A 107 13.78 -31.19 18.24
CA GLU A 107 14.16 -31.69 19.57
C GLU A 107 15.49 -32.50 19.55
N GLU A 108 16.24 -32.46 18.44
CA GLU A 108 17.56 -33.10 18.25
C GLU A 108 17.59 -34.64 18.41
N ILE A 109 16.45 -35.32 18.25
CA ILE A 109 16.33 -36.80 18.31
C ILE A 109 16.85 -37.45 17.01
N ILE A 110 16.62 -36.79 15.87
CA ILE A 110 17.04 -37.23 14.54
C ILE A 110 17.92 -36.14 13.92
N SER A 111 19.06 -36.52 13.34
CA SER A 111 19.96 -35.58 12.65
C SER A 111 19.49 -35.26 11.23
N MET A 112 19.87 -34.08 10.73
CA MET A 112 19.59 -33.71 9.34
C MET A 112 20.27 -34.64 8.33
N ASP A 113 21.45 -35.15 8.65
CA ASP A 113 22.20 -36.08 7.79
C ASP A 113 21.47 -37.42 7.67
N GLU A 114 20.89 -37.93 8.77
CA GLU A 114 20.08 -39.16 8.76
C GLU A 114 18.84 -39.02 7.86
N ILE A 115 18.24 -37.82 7.81
CA ILE A 115 17.10 -37.54 6.91
C ILE A 115 17.54 -37.51 5.45
N LEU A 116 18.68 -36.88 5.17
CA LEU A 116 19.22 -36.77 3.82
C LEU A 116 19.56 -38.15 3.24
N GLU A 117 20.11 -39.04 4.06
CA GLU A 117 20.43 -40.42 3.67
C GLU A 117 19.19 -41.30 3.46
N LYS A 118 18.18 -41.21 4.33
CA LYS A 118 17.01 -42.11 4.31
C LYS A 118 15.84 -41.64 3.44
N PHE A 119 15.60 -40.33 3.37
CA PHE A 119 14.41 -39.74 2.71
C PHE A 119 14.77 -38.78 1.57
N GLY A 120 16.06 -38.47 1.38
CA GLY A 120 16.55 -37.68 0.26
C GLY A 120 16.51 -36.17 0.46
N GLU A 121 16.99 -35.46 -0.56
CA GLU A 121 17.24 -34.00 -0.51
C GLU A 121 15.95 -33.16 -0.40
N GLN A 122 14.86 -33.60 -1.05
CA GLN A 122 13.60 -32.84 -1.04
C GLN A 122 12.99 -32.74 0.36
N VAL A 123 12.89 -33.86 1.08
CA VAL A 123 12.39 -33.90 2.47
C VAL A 123 13.31 -33.12 3.40
N ALA A 124 14.63 -33.26 3.25
CA ALA A 124 15.61 -32.52 4.03
C ALA A 124 15.48 -30.99 3.85
N ASN A 125 15.27 -30.52 2.62
CA ASN A 125 15.07 -29.09 2.33
C ASN A 125 13.77 -28.56 2.96
N LEU A 126 12.68 -29.33 2.91
CA LEU A 126 11.41 -28.95 3.55
C LEU A 126 11.56 -28.85 5.08
N VAL A 127 12.21 -29.83 5.71
CA VAL A 127 12.48 -29.82 7.15
C VAL A 127 13.37 -28.65 7.52
N LYS A 128 14.45 -28.40 6.76
CA LYS A 128 15.37 -27.27 6.98
C LYS A 128 14.66 -25.91 6.88
N GLY A 129 13.82 -25.72 5.87
CA GLY A 129 12.99 -24.52 5.74
C GLY A 129 12.05 -24.34 6.92
N THR A 130 11.42 -25.43 7.38
CA THR A 130 10.47 -25.40 8.51
C THR A 130 11.19 -25.10 9.84
N LEU A 131 12.41 -25.62 10.04
CA LEU A 131 13.26 -25.30 11.19
C LEU A 131 13.67 -23.84 11.19
N ALA A 132 14.00 -23.26 10.04
CA ALA A 132 14.35 -21.85 9.94
C ALA A 132 13.15 -20.94 10.28
N MET A 133 11.92 -21.29 9.86
CA MET A 133 10.70 -20.61 10.34
C MET A 133 10.46 -20.80 11.84
N GLY A 134 10.78 -21.99 12.38
CA GLY A 134 10.70 -22.30 13.81
C GLY A 134 11.65 -21.44 14.66
N LYS A 135 12.92 -21.34 14.28
CA LYS A 135 13.93 -20.51 14.96
C LYS A 135 13.55 -19.04 14.98
N LEU A 136 12.92 -18.55 13.92
CA LEU A 136 12.43 -17.17 13.92
C LEU A 136 11.30 -16.97 14.93
N SER A 137 10.41 -17.96 15.06
CA SER A 137 9.38 -17.92 16.10
C SER A 137 9.99 -17.91 17.50
N GLU A 138 11.04 -18.70 17.73
CA GLU A 138 11.79 -18.70 19.00
C GLU A 138 12.52 -17.38 19.28
N LEU A 139 13.09 -16.74 18.24
CA LEU A 139 13.70 -15.41 18.35
C LEU A 139 12.68 -14.32 18.70
N ILE A 140 11.44 -14.47 18.23
CA ILE A 140 10.30 -13.62 18.61
C ILE A 140 9.88 -13.93 20.05
N GLU A 141 9.82 -15.21 20.44
CA GLU A 141 9.42 -15.66 21.78
C GLU A 141 10.41 -15.26 22.88
N ASN A 142 11.72 -15.18 22.59
CA ASN A 142 12.75 -14.89 23.59
C ASN A 142 13.00 -13.38 23.82
N ASN A 143 12.44 -12.50 23.00
CA ASN A 143 12.65 -11.04 23.09
C ASN A 143 11.41 -10.33 23.64
N LYS A 144 11.40 -10.02 24.95
CA LYS A 144 10.35 -9.21 25.59
C LYS A 144 10.08 -7.86 24.91
N ARG A 145 11.09 -7.23 24.31
CA ARG A 145 10.92 -5.99 23.52
C ARG A 145 10.06 -6.20 22.27
N LEU A 146 10.20 -7.34 21.58
CA LEU A 146 9.37 -7.71 20.44
C LEU A 146 7.92 -8.00 20.87
N GLU A 147 7.71 -8.58 22.05
CA GLU A 147 6.36 -8.78 22.61
C GLU A 147 5.62 -7.45 22.85
N ASP A 148 6.30 -6.41 23.34
CA ASP A 148 5.74 -5.07 23.49
C ASP A 148 5.39 -4.43 22.13
N HIS A 149 6.14 -4.74 21.06
CA HIS A 149 5.83 -4.30 19.71
C HIS A 149 4.58 -4.97 19.12
N PHE A 150 4.30 -6.23 19.49
CA PHE A 150 3.03 -6.91 19.16
C PHE A 150 1.85 -6.37 19.99
N ASN A 151 2.08 -5.98 21.25
CA ASN A 151 1.05 -5.33 22.07
C ASN A 151 0.71 -3.92 21.57
N ASN A 152 1.69 -3.16 21.09
CA ASN A 152 1.54 -1.79 20.61
C ASN A 152 1.23 -1.67 19.11
N ASN A 153 1.00 -2.78 18.40
CA ASN A 153 0.77 -2.79 16.94
C ASN A 153 1.86 -2.01 16.16
N GLN A 154 3.13 -2.06 16.57
CA GLN A 154 4.21 -1.40 15.84
C GLN A 154 4.54 -2.21 14.58
N ARG A 155 3.86 -1.84 13.49
CA ARG A 155 3.84 -2.53 12.18
C ARG A 155 5.22 -2.66 11.53
N GLU A 156 6.17 -1.79 11.89
CA GLU A 156 7.50 -1.70 11.30
C GLU A 156 8.34 -2.98 11.50
N HIS A 157 8.36 -3.53 12.71
CA HIS A 157 9.16 -4.72 13.04
C HIS A 157 8.54 -6.02 12.53
N LEU A 158 7.21 -6.07 12.39
CA LEU A 158 6.51 -7.20 11.78
C LEU A 158 6.94 -7.38 10.32
N SER A 159 7.17 -6.29 9.59
CA SER A 159 7.61 -6.34 8.19
C SER A 159 8.97 -7.01 8.01
N GLY A 160 9.93 -6.79 8.93
CA GLY A 160 11.24 -7.44 8.92
C GLY A 160 11.16 -8.94 9.21
N ILE A 161 10.28 -9.34 10.14
CA ILE A 161 9.97 -10.75 10.42
C ILE A 161 9.35 -11.41 9.20
N TYR A 162 8.37 -10.77 8.55
CA TYR A 162 7.78 -11.26 7.32
C TYR A 162 8.78 -11.36 6.17
N LYS A 163 9.67 -10.38 6.02
CA LYS A 163 10.75 -10.39 5.02
C LYS A 163 11.70 -11.56 5.24
N MET A 164 12.06 -11.85 6.49
CA MET A 164 12.87 -13.00 6.86
C MET A 164 12.13 -14.34 6.62
N LEU A 165 10.84 -14.43 6.97
CA LEU A 165 10.01 -15.61 6.72
C LEU A 165 9.89 -15.93 5.23
N ILE A 166 9.70 -14.91 4.39
CA ILE A 166 9.58 -15.04 2.94
C ILE A 166 10.93 -15.36 2.29
N SER A 167 12.02 -14.73 2.74
CA SER A 167 13.35 -14.98 2.17
C SER A 167 13.86 -16.40 2.46
N VAL A 168 13.34 -17.02 3.52
CA VAL A 168 13.65 -18.40 3.93
C VAL A 168 12.80 -19.44 3.20
N THR A 169 11.65 -19.05 2.63
CA THR A 169 10.68 -19.97 2.03
C THR A 169 10.58 -19.78 0.51
N GLU A 170 11.38 -20.56 -0.22
CA GLU A 170 11.21 -20.75 -1.66
C GLU A 170 10.03 -21.69 -1.97
N ASP A 171 9.65 -22.55 -1.02
CA ASP A 171 8.59 -23.55 -1.17
C ASP A 171 7.40 -23.30 -0.21
N VAL A 172 6.17 -23.24 -0.73
CA VAL A 172 4.93 -23.05 0.04
C VAL A 172 4.66 -24.23 0.98
N ARG A 173 5.14 -25.44 0.66
CA ARG A 173 4.94 -26.63 1.49
C ARG A 173 5.53 -26.47 2.89
N VAL A 174 6.63 -25.72 3.01
CA VAL A 174 7.23 -25.33 4.30
C VAL A 174 6.23 -24.54 5.16
N VAL A 175 5.48 -23.63 4.53
CA VAL A 175 4.46 -22.82 5.22
C VAL A 175 3.28 -23.69 5.65
N LEU A 176 2.85 -24.65 4.81
CA LEU A 176 1.78 -25.59 5.15
C LEU A 176 2.14 -26.42 6.39
N ILE A 177 3.35 -26.99 6.42
CA ILE A 177 3.85 -27.74 7.58
C ILE A 177 3.82 -26.87 8.83
N LYS A 178 4.24 -25.59 8.73
CA LYS A 178 4.23 -24.68 9.86
C LYS A 178 2.82 -24.29 10.33
N LEU A 179 1.86 -24.12 9.41
CA LEU A 179 0.46 -23.88 9.75
C LEU A 179 -0.17 -25.10 10.45
N ALA A 180 0.12 -26.31 9.98
CA ALA A 180 -0.33 -27.54 10.64
C ALA A 180 0.26 -27.67 12.05
N GLU A 181 1.56 -27.36 12.21
CA GLU A 181 2.22 -27.33 13.51
C GLU A 181 1.55 -26.37 14.49
N ARG A 182 1.27 -25.14 14.05
CA ARG A 182 0.63 -24.13 14.91
C ARG A 182 -0.83 -24.48 15.23
N THR A 183 -1.54 -25.10 14.30
CA THR A 183 -2.91 -25.58 14.51
C THR A 183 -2.93 -26.69 15.56
N TYR A 184 -2.05 -27.70 15.43
CA TYR A 184 -1.90 -28.77 16.41
C TYR A 184 -1.47 -28.21 17.78
N SER A 185 -0.49 -27.30 17.79
CA SER A 185 0.00 -26.67 19.03
C SER A 185 -1.10 -25.92 19.77
N LEU A 186 -2.01 -25.22 19.08
CA LEU A 186 -3.16 -24.56 19.69
C LEU A 186 -4.14 -25.52 20.36
N ARG A 187 -4.33 -26.72 19.79
CA ARG A 187 -5.19 -27.76 20.36
C ARG A 187 -4.64 -28.26 21.70
N GLU A 188 -3.31 -28.39 21.81
CA GLU A 188 -2.62 -28.82 23.03
C GLU A 188 -2.33 -27.68 24.03
N LEU A 189 -2.44 -26.42 23.58
CA LEU A 189 -2.10 -25.23 24.37
C LEU A 189 -2.92 -25.07 25.65
N ALA A 190 -4.08 -25.74 25.75
CA ALA A 190 -4.96 -25.70 26.92
C ALA A 190 -4.28 -26.12 28.24
N LYS A 191 -3.25 -26.97 28.18
CA LYS A 191 -2.49 -27.45 29.35
C LYS A 191 -1.31 -26.54 29.73
N SER A 192 -0.97 -25.56 28.90
CA SER A 192 0.17 -24.64 29.11
C SER A 192 -0.18 -23.49 30.06
N PRO A 193 0.83 -22.80 30.66
CA PRO A 193 0.59 -21.60 31.46
C PRO A 193 -0.06 -20.49 30.63
N ARG A 194 -0.89 -19.65 31.29
CA ARG A 194 -1.69 -18.60 30.63
C ARG A 194 -0.85 -17.62 29.81
N GLU A 195 0.35 -17.26 30.29
CA GLU A 195 1.25 -16.36 29.57
C GLU A 195 1.68 -16.95 28.21
N ARG A 196 2.02 -18.25 28.18
CA ARG A 196 2.33 -18.97 26.95
C ARG A 196 1.10 -19.10 26.04
N GLN A 197 -0.09 -19.30 26.62
CA GLN A 197 -1.34 -19.36 25.87
C GLN A 197 -1.62 -18.06 25.11
N GLU A 198 -1.58 -16.93 25.81
CA GLU A 198 -1.83 -15.61 25.24
C GLU A 198 -0.77 -15.23 24.20
N ARG A 199 0.50 -15.55 24.45
CA ARG A 199 1.61 -15.29 23.52
C ARG A 199 1.43 -16.02 22.20
N VAL A 200 1.26 -17.35 22.24
CA VAL A 200 1.10 -18.18 21.03
C VAL A 200 -0.17 -17.80 20.28
N ALA A 201 -1.27 -17.51 20.99
CA ALA A 201 -2.50 -17.05 20.37
C ALA A 201 -2.33 -15.69 19.64
N ARG A 202 -1.57 -14.75 20.22
CA ARG A 202 -1.27 -13.46 19.59
C ARG A 202 -0.41 -13.62 18.34
N GLU A 203 0.63 -14.45 18.41
CA GLU A 203 1.47 -14.80 17.26
C GLU A 203 0.62 -15.35 16.12
N ILE A 204 -0.33 -16.24 16.43
CA ILE A 204 -1.19 -16.88 15.44
C ILE A 204 -2.15 -15.90 14.78
N LEU A 205 -2.83 -15.03 15.54
CA LEU A 205 -3.69 -14.01 14.93
C LEU A 205 -2.91 -13.00 14.10
N THR A 206 -1.68 -12.70 14.49
CA THR A 206 -0.88 -11.66 13.83
C THR A 206 -0.18 -12.17 12.58
N ILE A 207 0.37 -13.39 12.61
CA ILE A 207 1.23 -13.96 11.56
C ILE A 207 0.50 -15.07 10.79
N TYR A 208 0.13 -16.15 11.47
CA TYR A 208 -0.27 -17.40 10.81
C TYR A 208 -1.69 -17.38 10.23
N SER A 209 -2.65 -16.74 10.90
CA SER A 209 -4.01 -16.58 10.36
C SER A 209 -4.04 -15.74 9.07
N PRO A 210 -3.39 -14.56 9.00
CA PRO A 210 -3.26 -13.81 7.75
C PRO A 210 -2.54 -14.58 6.64
N LEU A 211 -1.52 -15.38 7.00
CA LEU A 211 -0.80 -16.24 6.06
C LEU A 211 -1.72 -17.31 5.46
N ALA A 212 -2.48 -18.02 6.30
CA ALA A 212 -3.48 -19.00 5.86
C ALA A 212 -4.56 -18.37 4.97
N HIS A 213 -5.04 -17.16 5.32
CA HIS A 213 -6.01 -16.43 4.52
C HIS A 213 -5.51 -16.11 3.10
N ARG A 214 -4.25 -15.72 2.97
CA ARG A 214 -3.63 -15.36 1.68
C ARG A 214 -3.32 -16.60 0.84
N LEU A 215 -2.97 -17.72 1.47
CA LEU A 215 -2.88 -19.02 0.80
C LEU A 215 -4.26 -19.58 0.41
N GLY A 216 -5.36 -18.90 0.78
CA GLY A 216 -6.72 -19.34 0.47
C GLY A 216 -7.19 -20.53 1.32
N ILE A 217 -6.45 -20.92 2.36
CA ILE A 217 -6.77 -22.07 3.20
C ILE A 217 -7.73 -21.63 4.30
N ALA A 218 -9.01 -21.54 3.94
CA ALA A 218 -10.04 -20.96 4.81
C ALA A 218 -10.29 -21.81 6.06
N GLN A 219 -10.24 -23.14 5.93
CA GLN A 219 -10.47 -24.08 7.04
C GLN A 219 -9.46 -23.87 8.18
N LEU A 220 -8.15 -23.88 7.86
CA LEU A 220 -7.10 -23.64 8.86
C LEU A 220 -7.20 -22.22 9.42
N LYS A 221 -7.46 -21.22 8.58
CA LYS A 221 -7.60 -19.83 9.04
C LYS A 221 -8.65 -19.71 10.14
N TRP A 222 -9.86 -20.22 9.90
CA TRP A 222 -10.94 -20.08 10.86
C TRP A 222 -10.70 -20.86 12.15
N GLU A 223 -10.10 -22.05 12.06
CA GLU A 223 -9.74 -22.83 13.25
C GLU A 223 -8.67 -22.10 14.08
N LEU A 224 -7.61 -21.60 13.44
CA LEU A 224 -6.57 -20.80 14.09
C LEU A 224 -7.15 -19.54 14.75
N GLU A 225 -8.05 -18.84 14.06
CA GLU A 225 -8.70 -17.63 14.57
C GLU A 225 -9.58 -17.89 15.80
N ASP A 226 -10.47 -18.89 15.74
CA ASP A 226 -11.38 -19.20 16.84
C ASP A 226 -10.63 -19.74 18.07
N LEU A 227 -9.63 -20.61 17.86
CA LEU A 227 -8.81 -21.15 18.95
C LEU A 227 -7.94 -20.06 19.59
N ALA A 228 -7.30 -19.20 18.79
CA ALA A 228 -6.52 -18.10 19.34
C ALA A 228 -7.42 -17.09 20.08
N PHE A 229 -8.59 -16.77 19.55
CA PHE A 229 -9.55 -15.87 20.20
C PHE A 229 -10.03 -16.41 21.56
N ARG A 230 -10.23 -17.72 21.67
CA ARG A 230 -10.58 -18.39 22.93
C ARG A 230 -9.56 -18.13 24.04
N PHE A 231 -8.26 -18.09 23.71
CA PHE A 231 -7.20 -17.85 24.70
C PHE A 231 -6.99 -16.35 24.99
N LEU A 232 -7.12 -15.49 23.98
CA LEU A 232 -6.91 -14.05 24.14
C LEU A 232 -8.07 -13.33 24.84
N ALA A 233 -9.31 -13.76 24.60
CA ALA A 233 -10.50 -13.14 25.16
C ALA A 233 -11.55 -14.20 25.56
N PRO A 234 -11.27 -14.99 26.61
CA PRO A 234 -12.10 -16.13 26.99
C PRO A 234 -13.53 -15.75 27.37
N ASP A 235 -13.73 -14.61 28.04
CA ASP A 235 -15.06 -14.17 28.48
C ASP A 235 -15.93 -13.78 27.28
N ARG A 236 -15.38 -13.03 26.33
CA ARG A 236 -16.06 -12.67 25.08
C ARG A 236 -16.34 -13.88 24.20
N TYR A 237 -15.41 -14.83 24.13
CA TYR A 237 -15.63 -16.08 23.43
C TYR A 237 -16.82 -16.84 24.03
N LYS A 238 -16.87 -16.98 25.36
CA LYS A 238 -17.97 -17.66 26.07
C LYS A 238 -19.30 -16.93 25.89
N GLU A 239 -19.31 -15.59 25.97
CA GLU A 239 -20.48 -14.75 25.72
C GLU A 239 -21.09 -15.04 24.35
N ILE A 240 -20.29 -14.92 23.28
CA ILE A 240 -20.75 -15.16 21.90
C ILE A 240 -21.18 -16.62 21.70
N ALA A 241 -20.45 -17.57 22.29
CA ALA A 241 -20.80 -19.00 22.22
C ALA A 241 -22.15 -19.30 22.91
N SER A 242 -22.44 -18.67 24.05
CA SER A 242 -23.73 -18.81 24.76
C SER A 242 -24.87 -18.25 23.92
N LEU A 243 -24.70 -17.03 23.40
CA LEU A 243 -25.70 -16.37 22.55
C LEU A 243 -26.00 -17.15 21.26
N LEU A 244 -24.98 -17.78 20.67
CA LEU A 244 -25.15 -18.68 19.52
C LEU A 244 -25.92 -19.96 19.88
N ASN A 245 -25.75 -20.48 21.10
CA ASN A 245 -26.40 -21.71 21.55
C ASN A 245 -27.88 -21.49 21.91
N GLU A 246 -28.22 -20.37 22.55
CA GLU A 246 -29.60 -20.03 22.92
C GLU A 246 -30.53 -19.98 21.70
N LYS A 247 -30.08 -19.42 20.58
CA LYS A 247 -30.85 -19.31 19.33
C LYS A 247 -30.62 -20.46 18.35
N ARG A 248 -30.01 -21.56 18.79
CA ARG A 248 -29.58 -22.67 17.91
C ARG A 248 -30.75 -23.37 17.24
N LEU A 249 -31.73 -23.82 18.03
CA LEU A 249 -32.88 -24.59 17.53
C LEU A 249 -33.70 -23.77 16.52
N GLU A 250 -34.02 -22.51 16.85
CA GLU A 250 -34.75 -21.62 15.95
C GLU A 250 -34.01 -21.40 14.62
N ARG A 251 -32.68 -21.24 14.70
CA ARG A 251 -31.84 -21.06 13.51
C ARG A 251 -31.77 -22.32 12.66
N GLU A 252 -31.62 -23.50 13.27
CA GLU A 252 -31.56 -24.78 12.56
C GLU A 252 -32.89 -25.06 11.83
N HIS A 253 -34.03 -24.86 12.49
CA HIS A 253 -35.35 -25.00 11.85
C HIS A 253 -35.54 -24.01 10.69
N TYR A 254 -35.14 -22.76 10.87
CA TYR A 254 -35.22 -21.75 9.83
C TYR A 254 -34.32 -22.06 8.62
N ILE A 255 -33.08 -22.49 8.87
CA ILE A 255 -32.15 -22.88 7.81
C ILE A 255 -32.70 -24.09 7.05
N GLN A 256 -33.25 -25.08 7.76
CA GLN A 256 -33.82 -26.26 7.12
C GLN A 256 -35.00 -25.91 6.22
N PHE A 257 -35.90 -25.03 6.68
CA PHE A 257 -37.01 -24.51 5.87
C PHE A 257 -36.51 -23.84 4.57
N VAL A 258 -35.53 -22.95 4.68
CA VAL A 258 -34.92 -22.25 3.52
C VAL A 258 -34.24 -23.24 2.57
N VAL A 259 -33.54 -24.24 3.11
CA VAL A 259 -32.87 -25.29 2.32
C VAL A 259 -33.90 -26.11 1.55
N ASP A 260 -34.98 -26.54 2.19
CA ASP A 260 -36.02 -27.36 1.57
C ASP A 260 -36.76 -26.58 0.47
N GLU A 261 -37.06 -25.30 0.72
CA GLU A 261 -37.70 -24.42 -0.26
C GLU A 261 -36.81 -24.21 -1.50
N LEU A 262 -35.53 -23.87 -1.32
CA LEU A 262 -34.59 -23.74 -2.43
C LEU A 262 -34.40 -25.04 -3.20
N LYS A 263 -34.29 -26.16 -2.50
CA LYS A 263 -34.07 -27.47 -3.11
C LYS A 263 -35.25 -27.85 -4.01
N ASN A 264 -36.48 -27.60 -3.55
CA ASN A 264 -37.69 -27.85 -4.32
C ASN A 264 -37.76 -26.96 -5.58
N GLU A 265 -37.45 -25.67 -5.46
CA GLU A 265 -37.49 -24.74 -6.61
C GLU A 265 -36.38 -24.99 -7.62
N LEU A 266 -35.15 -25.29 -7.19
CA LEU A 266 -34.05 -25.65 -8.07
C LEU A 266 -34.34 -26.97 -8.81
N ALA A 267 -34.93 -27.96 -8.12
CA ALA A 267 -35.34 -29.23 -8.74
C ALA A 267 -36.42 -29.05 -9.82
N LYS A 268 -37.40 -28.14 -9.63
CA LYS A 268 -38.40 -27.81 -10.65
C LYS A 268 -37.79 -27.27 -11.95
N HIS A 269 -36.66 -26.59 -11.84
CA HIS A 269 -35.92 -26.02 -12.98
C HIS A 269 -34.82 -26.95 -13.51
N GLY A 270 -34.75 -28.20 -13.02
CA GLY A 270 -33.80 -29.21 -13.47
C GLY A 270 -32.34 -28.97 -13.03
N ILE A 271 -32.12 -28.17 -11.98
CA ILE A 271 -30.79 -27.90 -11.42
C ILE A 271 -30.55 -28.84 -10.23
N GLU A 272 -29.58 -29.74 -10.37
CA GLU A 272 -29.08 -30.53 -9.25
C GLU A 272 -28.10 -29.68 -8.42
N ALA A 273 -28.52 -29.29 -7.22
CA ALA A 273 -27.71 -28.49 -6.31
C ALA A 273 -27.62 -29.13 -4.91
N GLU A 274 -26.43 -29.06 -4.32
CA GLU A 274 -26.21 -29.40 -2.91
C GLU A 274 -26.30 -28.11 -2.07
N ILE A 275 -27.23 -28.08 -1.13
CA ILE A 275 -27.52 -26.90 -0.33
C ILE A 275 -27.23 -27.21 1.14
N SER A 276 -26.38 -26.40 1.76
CA SER A 276 -25.99 -26.56 3.15
C SER A 276 -26.07 -25.24 3.93
N GLY A 277 -26.49 -25.33 5.18
CA GLY A 277 -26.43 -24.22 6.13
C GLY A 277 -24.99 -23.93 6.53
N ARG A 278 -24.54 -22.69 6.36
CA ARG A 278 -23.20 -22.25 6.78
C ARG A 278 -23.29 -21.53 8.12
N VAL A 279 -22.63 -22.07 9.13
CA VAL A 279 -22.46 -21.40 10.43
C VAL A 279 -21.24 -20.50 10.37
N LYS A 280 -21.38 -19.24 10.81
CA LYS A 280 -20.25 -18.31 10.94
C LYS A 280 -19.40 -18.63 12.16
N HIS A 281 -18.09 -18.46 12.01
CA HIS A 281 -17.08 -18.63 13.05
C HIS A 281 -17.17 -17.52 14.12
N ILE A 282 -16.82 -17.86 15.36
CA ILE A 282 -17.01 -17.00 16.54
C ILE A 282 -16.20 -15.71 16.40
N TYR A 283 -14.94 -15.83 16.00
CA TYR A 283 -14.07 -14.68 15.83
C TYR A 283 -14.51 -13.77 14.67
N SER A 284 -15.09 -14.35 13.61
CA SER A 284 -15.67 -13.56 12.51
C SER A 284 -16.90 -12.75 12.97
N ILE A 285 -17.72 -13.32 13.85
CA ILE A 285 -18.86 -12.62 14.49
C ILE A 285 -18.33 -11.48 15.35
N TYR A 286 -17.35 -11.75 16.23
CA TYR A 286 -16.71 -10.75 17.07
C TYR A 286 -16.13 -9.58 16.25
N ARG A 287 -15.39 -9.88 15.17
CA ARG A 287 -14.81 -8.85 14.29
C ARG A 287 -15.87 -7.96 13.66
N LYS A 288 -17.01 -8.53 13.23
CA LYS A 288 -18.13 -7.77 12.67
C LYS A 288 -18.83 -6.90 13.71
N MET A 289 -19.03 -7.42 14.93
CA MET A 289 -19.58 -6.65 16.05
C MET A 289 -18.71 -5.44 16.35
N LYS A 290 -17.37 -5.63 16.42
CA LYS A 290 -16.42 -4.57 16.71
C LYS A 290 -16.31 -3.54 15.57
N SER A 291 -16.23 -3.99 14.32
CA SER A 291 -16.07 -3.09 13.16
C SER A 291 -17.30 -2.21 12.91
N LYS A 292 -18.51 -2.75 13.12
CA LYS A 292 -19.76 -2.01 12.87
C LYS A 292 -20.39 -1.41 14.13
N ASN A 293 -19.76 -1.58 15.30
CA ASN A 293 -20.31 -1.22 16.61
C ASN A 293 -21.76 -1.72 16.81
N LEU A 294 -22.05 -2.96 16.41
CA LEU A 294 -23.38 -3.57 16.47
C LEU A 294 -23.53 -4.53 17.65
N SER A 295 -24.72 -4.58 18.24
CA SER A 295 -25.08 -5.62 19.23
C SER A 295 -25.35 -6.97 18.54
N PHE A 296 -25.31 -8.06 19.31
CA PHE A 296 -25.52 -9.42 18.77
C PHE A 296 -26.89 -9.58 18.07
N ASP A 297 -27.94 -8.95 18.61
CA ASP A 297 -29.29 -9.02 18.04
C ASP A 297 -29.43 -8.28 16.70
N GLN A 298 -28.56 -7.31 16.44
CA GLN A 298 -28.53 -6.53 15.19
C GLN A 298 -27.73 -7.21 14.08
N LEU A 299 -27.09 -8.36 14.37
CA LEU A 299 -26.38 -9.13 13.36
C LEU A 299 -27.37 -9.91 12.48
N TYR A 300 -27.90 -9.21 11.48
CA TYR A 300 -28.64 -9.75 10.33
C TYR A 300 -27.92 -10.90 9.61
N ASP A 301 -26.61 -10.97 9.77
CA ASP A 301 -25.69 -11.71 8.94
C ASP A 301 -25.29 -13.08 9.51
N ILE A 302 -25.89 -13.55 10.62
CA ILE A 302 -25.52 -14.87 11.21
C ILE A 302 -26.01 -16.04 10.34
N ARG A 303 -27.05 -15.82 9.52
CA ARG A 303 -27.70 -16.83 8.69
C ARG A 303 -27.10 -16.81 7.29
N ALA A 304 -26.41 -17.88 6.92
CA ALA A 304 -25.87 -18.07 5.58
C ALA A 304 -26.21 -19.45 5.04
N VAL A 305 -26.50 -19.53 3.75
CA VAL A 305 -26.74 -20.77 3.01
C VAL A 305 -25.75 -20.84 1.85
N ARG A 306 -25.17 -22.02 1.66
CA ARG A 306 -24.26 -22.32 0.55
C ARG A 306 -24.98 -23.22 -0.44
N VAL A 307 -24.96 -22.84 -1.71
CA VAL A 307 -25.50 -23.59 -2.84
C VAL A 307 -24.33 -24.02 -3.72
N LEU A 308 -24.15 -25.32 -3.87
CA LEU A 308 -23.15 -25.93 -4.74
C LEU A 308 -23.82 -26.48 -5.98
N VAL A 309 -23.30 -26.12 -7.14
CA VAL A 309 -23.79 -26.55 -8.46
C VAL A 309 -22.66 -27.16 -9.29
N LYS A 310 -22.98 -27.75 -10.44
CA LYS A 310 -21.97 -28.41 -11.28
C LYS A 310 -21.22 -27.42 -12.16
N SER A 311 -21.92 -26.44 -12.71
CA SER A 311 -21.35 -25.54 -13.72
C SER A 311 -21.49 -24.05 -13.39
N VAL A 312 -20.63 -23.22 -13.96
CA VAL A 312 -20.70 -21.76 -13.78
C VAL A 312 -22.01 -21.15 -14.31
N PRO A 313 -22.55 -21.57 -15.48
CA PRO A 313 -23.87 -21.12 -15.91
C PRO A 313 -24.99 -21.45 -14.92
N GLU A 314 -24.93 -22.63 -14.28
CA GLU A 314 -25.88 -22.99 -13.22
C GLU A 314 -25.77 -22.07 -12.00
N CYS A 315 -24.60 -21.51 -11.69
CA CYS A 315 -24.47 -20.52 -10.61
C CYS A 315 -25.36 -19.29 -10.86
N TYR A 316 -25.33 -18.76 -12.08
CA TYR A 316 -26.14 -17.59 -12.45
C TYR A 316 -27.62 -17.94 -12.60
N HIS A 317 -27.94 -19.16 -13.04
CA HIS A 317 -29.33 -19.63 -13.09
C HIS A 317 -29.90 -19.77 -11.67
N ALA A 318 -29.15 -20.38 -10.75
CA ALA A 318 -29.53 -20.48 -9.34
C ALA A 318 -29.68 -19.10 -8.70
N LEU A 319 -28.82 -18.13 -9.03
CA LEU A 319 -28.97 -16.74 -8.59
C LEU A 319 -30.31 -16.13 -9.04
N GLY A 320 -30.68 -16.33 -10.30
CA GLY A 320 -31.96 -15.87 -10.84
C GLY A 320 -33.17 -16.45 -10.11
N ILE A 321 -33.13 -17.76 -9.83
CA ILE A 321 -34.18 -18.46 -9.07
C ILE A 321 -34.28 -17.91 -7.65
N VAL A 322 -33.14 -17.71 -6.97
CA VAL A 322 -33.09 -17.12 -5.62
C VAL A 322 -33.75 -15.74 -5.59
N HIS A 323 -33.48 -14.88 -6.58
CA HIS A 323 -34.06 -13.53 -6.66
C HIS A 323 -35.53 -13.52 -7.09
N GLN A 324 -36.04 -14.61 -7.65
CA GLN A 324 -37.46 -14.80 -7.95
C GLN A 324 -38.26 -15.20 -6.72
N ILE A 325 -37.69 -16.07 -5.87
CA ILE A 325 -38.32 -16.53 -4.63
C ILE A 325 -38.31 -15.42 -3.57
N TRP A 326 -37.15 -14.78 -3.40
CA TRP A 326 -36.95 -13.77 -2.36
C TRP A 326 -36.47 -12.45 -2.93
N ARG A 327 -36.94 -11.36 -2.30
CA ARG A 327 -36.52 -10.02 -2.65
C ARG A 327 -35.06 -9.81 -2.27
N HIS A 328 -34.22 -9.47 -3.24
CA HIS A 328 -32.82 -9.13 -3.01
C HIS A 328 -32.67 -7.76 -2.31
N ILE A 329 -31.59 -7.61 -1.54
CA ILE A 329 -31.22 -6.36 -0.91
C ILE A 329 -30.30 -5.57 -1.87
N PRO A 330 -30.65 -4.32 -2.25
CA PRO A 330 -29.81 -3.51 -3.13
C PRO A 330 -28.39 -3.32 -2.58
N HIS A 331 -27.41 -3.27 -3.47
CA HIS A 331 -25.98 -3.09 -3.14
C HIS A 331 -25.36 -4.19 -2.26
N GLN A 332 -26.03 -5.34 -2.09
CA GLN A 332 -25.50 -6.52 -1.39
C GLN A 332 -25.40 -7.72 -2.32
N PHE A 333 -24.91 -7.48 -3.54
CA PHE A 333 -24.58 -8.50 -4.52
C PHE A 333 -23.13 -8.32 -4.96
N ASP A 334 -22.32 -9.36 -4.78
CA ASP A 334 -20.93 -9.41 -5.23
C ASP A 334 -20.72 -10.61 -6.14
N ASP A 335 -20.18 -10.35 -7.33
CA ASP A 335 -19.78 -11.39 -8.29
C ASP A 335 -18.27 -11.62 -8.22
N TYR A 336 -17.86 -12.56 -7.36
CA TYR A 336 -16.46 -12.99 -7.28
C TYR A 336 -16.10 -14.07 -8.31
N ILE A 337 -17.02 -14.48 -9.18
CA ILE A 337 -16.69 -15.38 -10.29
C ILE A 337 -16.03 -14.57 -11.41
N THR A 338 -16.58 -13.40 -11.76
CA THR A 338 -15.98 -12.49 -12.74
C THR A 338 -14.78 -11.73 -12.18
N ASN A 339 -14.87 -11.30 -10.92
CA ASN A 339 -13.82 -10.56 -10.22
C ASN A 339 -13.32 -11.35 -9.00
N PRO A 340 -12.45 -12.36 -9.20
CA PRO A 340 -11.94 -13.18 -8.11
C PRO A 340 -11.15 -12.34 -7.10
N LYS A 341 -11.20 -12.73 -5.83
CA LYS A 341 -10.38 -12.08 -4.79
C LYS A 341 -8.89 -12.41 -4.99
N PRO A 342 -7.96 -11.62 -4.41
CA PRO A 342 -6.52 -11.86 -4.54
C PRO A 342 -6.05 -13.26 -4.12
N ASN A 343 -6.79 -13.92 -3.22
CA ASN A 343 -6.49 -15.28 -2.76
C ASN A 343 -7.10 -16.39 -3.65
N GLY A 344 -7.67 -16.05 -4.83
CA GLY A 344 -8.31 -16.99 -5.74
C GLY A 344 -9.76 -17.33 -5.40
N TYR A 345 -10.35 -16.69 -4.37
CA TYR A 345 -11.73 -16.98 -3.97
C TYR A 345 -12.74 -16.60 -5.07
N ARG A 346 -13.59 -17.57 -5.44
CA ARG A 346 -14.66 -17.45 -6.44
C ARG A 346 -16.01 -17.90 -5.87
N SER A 347 -17.03 -17.04 -5.94
CA SER A 347 -18.42 -17.33 -5.57
C SER A 347 -19.32 -16.13 -5.92
N LEU A 348 -20.61 -16.36 -6.13
CA LEU A 348 -21.62 -15.30 -6.14
C LEU A 348 -22.16 -15.12 -4.73
N HIS A 349 -22.13 -13.90 -4.21
CA HIS A 349 -22.70 -13.56 -2.91
C HIS A 349 -23.92 -12.68 -3.12
N THR A 350 -25.04 -13.03 -2.51
CA THR A 350 -26.23 -12.20 -2.52
C THR A 350 -26.92 -12.22 -1.17
N ALA A 351 -27.40 -11.06 -0.71
CA ALA A 351 -28.27 -10.99 0.45
C ALA A 351 -29.73 -10.81 0.02
N VAL A 352 -30.62 -11.62 0.59
CA VAL A 352 -32.06 -11.61 0.33
C VAL A 352 -32.86 -11.52 1.61
N ILE A 353 -34.13 -11.12 1.49
CA ILE A 353 -35.09 -11.12 2.60
C ILE A 353 -36.02 -12.33 2.44
N ALA A 354 -35.84 -13.33 3.30
CA ALA A 354 -36.69 -14.52 3.40
C ALA A 354 -37.46 -14.47 4.74
N GLU A 355 -38.79 -14.56 4.71
CA GLU A 355 -39.63 -14.53 5.93
C GLU A 355 -39.31 -13.38 6.91
N ASN A 356 -39.18 -12.15 6.37
CA ASN A 356 -38.80 -10.93 7.10
C ASN A 356 -37.42 -10.97 7.79
N LYS A 357 -36.59 -11.95 7.44
CA LYS A 357 -35.22 -12.11 7.94
C LYS A 357 -34.23 -12.00 6.79
N SER A 358 -33.13 -11.31 7.05
CA SER A 358 -31.98 -11.31 6.15
C SER A 358 -31.32 -12.69 6.08
N LEU A 359 -30.93 -13.07 4.88
CA LEU A 359 -30.26 -14.32 4.55
C LEU A 359 -29.15 -14.05 3.53
N GLU A 360 -27.93 -14.45 3.85
CA GLU A 360 -26.81 -14.44 2.89
C GLU A 360 -26.78 -15.78 2.13
N ILE A 361 -26.75 -15.73 0.80
CA ILE A 361 -26.67 -16.91 -0.05
C ILE A 361 -25.36 -16.84 -0.85
N GLN A 362 -24.60 -17.94 -0.77
CA GLN A 362 -23.34 -18.10 -1.48
C GLN A 362 -23.49 -19.21 -2.51
N ILE A 363 -23.34 -18.86 -3.78
CA ILE A 363 -23.50 -19.80 -4.90
C ILE A 363 -22.13 -20.01 -5.54
N ARG A 364 -21.72 -21.27 -5.74
CA ARG A 364 -20.45 -21.62 -6.39
C ARG A 364 -20.49 -23.05 -6.91
N THR A 365 -19.52 -23.42 -7.75
CA THR A 365 -19.38 -24.82 -8.19
C THR A 365 -18.67 -25.67 -7.12
N HIS A 366 -18.70 -27.00 -7.28
CA HIS A 366 -17.91 -27.90 -6.43
C HIS A 366 -16.40 -27.62 -6.52
N GLU A 367 -15.86 -27.37 -7.73
CA GLU A 367 -14.45 -26.99 -7.92
C GLU A 367 -14.10 -25.66 -7.21
N MET A 368 -14.96 -24.65 -7.34
CA MET A 368 -14.79 -23.38 -6.63
C MET A 368 -14.92 -23.54 -5.12
N HIS A 369 -15.70 -24.52 -4.66
CA HIS A 369 -15.80 -24.85 -3.25
C HIS A 369 -14.48 -25.41 -2.72
N GLU A 370 -13.91 -26.39 -3.41
CA GLU A 370 -12.62 -27.00 -3.04
C GLU A 370 -11.51 -25.95 -3.03
N GLU A 371 -11.39 -25.12 -4.07
CA GLU A 371 -10.40 -24.03 -4.12
C GLU A 371 -10.61 -23.02 -2.98
N ALA A 372 -11.85 -22.73 -2.59
CA ALA A 372 -12.11 -21.76 -1.53
C ALA A 372 -11.89 -22.30 -0.10
N GLU A 373 -11.95 -23.62 0.12
CA GLU A 373 -11.67 -24.21 1.44
C GLU A 373 -10.19 -24.61 1.57
N LEU A 374 -9.62 -25.21 0.52
CA LEU A 374 -8.27 -25.77 0.48
C LEU A 374 -7.22 -24.82 -0.12
N GLY A 375 -7.65 -23.77 -0.83
CA GLY A 375 -6.75 -22.74 -1.36
C GLY A 375 -5.72 -23.31 -2.33
N VAL A 376 -4.45 -22.97 -2.12
CA VAL A 376 -3.32 -23.47 -2.91
C VAL A 376 -3.25 -25.01 -2.91
N CYS A 377 -3.78 -25.68 -1.87
CA CYS A 377 -3.76 -27.14 -1.75
C CYS A 377 -4.65 -27.86 -2.78
N SER A 378 -5.76 -27.26 -3.25
CA SER A 378 -6.67 -27.90 -4.23
C SER A 378 -6.01 -28.19 -5.58
N HIS A 379 -4.96 -27.45 -5.92
CA HIS A 379 -4.24 -27.61 -7.19
C HIS A 379 -3.14 -28.66 -7.17
N PHE A 380 -2.74 -29.17 -5.99
CA PHE A 380 -1.70 -30.20 -5.89
C PHE A 380 -2.23 -31.57 -6.37
N ASN A 381 -3.48 -31.90 -6.07
CA ASN A 381 -4.09 -33.19 -6.46
C ASN A 381 -4.23 -33.40 -7.98
N TYR A 382 -4.35 -32.33 -8.77
CA TYR A 382 -4.87 -32.47 -10.14
C TYR A 382 -3.80 -32.79 -11.21
N LYS A 383 -2.48 -32.63 -10.95
CA LYS A 383 -1.46 -32.78 -12.02
C LYS A 383 -0.08 -33.26 -11.54
N GLU A 384 0.07 -34.54 -11.24
CA GLU A 384 1.38 -35.23 -11.26
C GLU A 384 1.98 -35.39 -12.69
N GLY A 385 1.34 -34.87 -13.74
CA GLY A 385 1.72 -35.18 -15.13
C GLY A 385 2.19 -34.04 -16.04
N ALA A 386 2.22 -32.76 -15.62
CA ALA A 386 2.53 -31.65 -16.54
C ALA A 386 3.45 -30.58 -15.96
N LYS A 387 4.63 -30.38 -16.59
CA LYS A 387 5.68 -29.38 -16.29
C LYS A 387 5.27 -27.89 -16.40
N ASN A 388 3.97 -27.57 -16.37
CA ASN A 388 3.43 -26.20 -16.42
C ASN A 388 3.05 -25.66 -15.01
N THR A 389 3.46 -26.34 -13.95
CA THR A 389 3.07 -26.14 -12.54
C THR A 389 3.54 -24.82 -11.92
N ASP A 390 4.53 -24.14 -12.49
CA ASP A 390 5.17 -23.01 -11.80
C ASP A 390 4.41 -21.68 -11.89
N TYR A 391 3.59 -21.44 -12.91
CA TYR A 391 3.12 -20.06 -13.18
C TYR A 391 2.09 -19.53 -12.15
N SER A 392 1.02 -20.29 -11.88
CA SER A 392 -0.03 -19.85 -10.93
C SER A 392 0.40 -19.97 -9.47
N PHE A 393 1.27 -20.94 -9.17
CA PHE A 393 1.81 -21.18 -7.84
C PHE A 393 2.82 -20.09 -7.45
N ASN A 394 3.79 -19.79 -8.32
CA ASN A 394 4.72 -18.69 -8.10
C ASN A 394 3.99 -17.34 -8.12
N HIS A 395 2.93 -17.14 -8.91
CA HIS A 395 2.15 -15.89 -8.86
C HIS A 395 1.46 -15.66 -7.50
N ARG A 396 0.92 -16.71 -6.85
CA ARG A 396 0.32 -16.59 -5.50
C ARG A 396 1.37 -16.41 -4.41
N LEU A 397 2.51 -17.09 -4.52
CA LEU A 397 3.69 -16.82 -3.68
C LEU A 397 4.21 -15.39 -3.90
N HIS A 398 4.19 -14.89 -5.14
CA HIS A 398 4.57 -13.52 -5.48
C HIS A 398 3.59 -12.48 -4.91
N SER A 399 2.29 -12.79 -4.89
CA SER A 399 1.28 -11.97 -4.24
C SER A 399 1.51 -11.91 -2.72
N LEU A 400 1.94 -13.02 -2.09
CA LEU A 400 2.41 -13.03 -0.70
C LEU A 400 3.64 -12.12 -0.50
N ARG A 401 4.65 -12.19 -1.38
CA ARG A 401 5.88 -11.37 -1.30
C ARG A 401 5.58 -9.88 -1.49
N SER A 402 4.83 -9.54 -2.54
CA SER A 402 4.52 -8.15 -2.91
C SER A 402 3.78 -7.39 -1.81
N VAL A 403 2.83 -8.00 -1.10
CA VAL A 403 2.09 -7.30 -0.04
C VAL A 403 2.91 -7.17 1.26
N LEU A 404 3.83 -8.10 1.52
CA LEU A 404 4.73 -7.99 2.67
C LEU A 404 5.89 -7.00 2.39
N GLU A 405 6.21 -6.77 1.12
CA GLU A 405 7.04 -5.63 0.68
C GLU A 405 6.30 -4.29 0.70
N HIS A 406 4.97 -4.26 0.47
CA HIS A 406 4.18 -3.02 0.64
C HIS A 406 4.14 -2.50 2.08
N TYR A 407 4.43 -3.35 3.07
CA TYR A 407 4.67 -2.88 4.45
C TYR A 407 6.02 -2.14 4.61
N GLN A 408 6.97 -2.31 3.68
CA GLN A 408 8.32 -1.73 3.73
C GLN A 408 8.34 -0.25 3.26
N GLU A 409 7.52 0.12 2.28
CA GLU A 409 7.64 1.44 1.63
C GLU A 409 6.97 2.60 2.39
N ARG A 410 6.09 2.32 3.39
CA ARG A 410 5.55 3.39 4.26
C ARG A 410 6.57 3.98 5.24
N ASN A 411 7.67 3.28 5.53
CA ASN A 411 8.63 3.68 6.56
C ASN A 411 9.81 4.51 6.03
N GLU A 412 10.10 4.48 4.72
CA GLU A 412 11.21 5.26 4.17
C GLU A 412 10.83 6.70 3.79
N THR A 413 9.54 7.05 3.76
CA THR A 413 9.07 8.41 3.36
C THR A 413 8.47 9.27 4.48
N SER A 414 8.50 8.83 5.74
CA SER A 414 7.84 9.53 6.85
C SER A 414 8.75 9.71 8.06
N ALA A 415 9.80 10.52 7.92
CA ALA A 415 10.65 10.93 9.05
C ALA A 415 10.07 12.13 9.82
N HIS A 416 8.82 12.07 10.29
CA HIS A 416 8.31 13.00 11.32
C HIS A 416 7.21 12.31 12.15
N PRO A 417 7.34 12.23 13.49
CA PRO A 417 6.32 11.68 14.35
C PRO A 417 5.27 12.75 14.64
N ASN A 418 4.08 12.61 14.06
CA ASN A 418 2.90 13.29 14.59
C ASN A 418 2.06 12.24 15.33
N GLU A 419 1.87 12.50 16.61
CA GLU A 419 0.91 11.83 17.48
C GLU A 419 -0.51 12.09 16.95
N ASP A 420 -1.42 11.12 17.13
CA ASP A 420 -2.84 11.09 16.74
C ASP A 420 -3.19 10.54 15.34
N GLU A 421 -3.04 9.22 15.14
CA GLU A 421 -3.85 8.47 14.15
C GLU A 421 -4.21 7.06 14.67
N THR A 422 -5.29 6.95 15.46
CA THR A 422 -5.92 5.67 15.87
C THR A 422 -7.17 5.31 15.05
N GLU A 423 -7.46 6.01 13.97
CA GLU A 423 -8.65 5.75 13.14
C GLU A 423 -8.32 5.85 11.65
N ASP A 424 -7.92 4.74 11.03
CA ASP A 424 -8.28 4.44 9.64
C ASP A 424 -7.76 3.06 9.21
N PHE A 425 -8.61 2.04 9.35
CA PHE A 425 -8.43 0.74 8.67
C PHE A 425 -9.17 0.70 7.33
N ASP A 426 -9.95 1.73 7.00
CA ASP A 426 -10.82 1.80 5.81
C ASP A 426 -10.28 2.67 4.67
N ARG A 427 -9.12 3.33 4.82
CA ARG A 427 -8.41 4.02 3.71
C ARG A 427 -7.51 3.12 2.85
N LEU A 428 -7.87 1.85 2.74
CA LEU A 428 -7.26 0.89 1.80
C LEU A 428 -7.93 0.95 0.41
N GLN A 429 -8.23 2.14 -0.13
CA GLN A 429 -8.94 2.23 -1.42
C GLN A 429 -8.37 3.16 -2.48
N ASP A 430 -7.24 3.83 -2.26
CA ASP A 430 -6.53 4.52 -3.34
C ASP A 430 -5.17 3.84 -3.62
N PHE A 431 -5.23 2.72 -4.36
CA PHE A 431 -4.11 1.84 -4.69
C PHE A 431 -3.42 2.11 -6.04
N ALA A 432 -3.74 3.20 -6.74
CA ALA A 432 -3.31 3.37 -8.13
C ALA A 432 -1.83 3.81 -8.34
N GLY A 433 -1.04 4.02 -7.27
CA GLY A 433 0.27 4.67 -7.36
C GLY A 433 1.51 3.77 -7.27
N PHE A 434 1.40 2.54 -6.75
CA PHE A 434 2.58 1.76 -6.34
C PHE A 434 2.44 0.24 -6.57
N GLU A 435 1.75 -0.21 -7.62
CA GLU A 435 1.87 -1.63 -7.98
C GLU A 435 3.29 -1.87 -8.55
N LYS A 436 3.82 -3.09 -8.47
CA LYS A 436 5.07 -3.48 -9.13
C LYS A 436 4.74 -4.37 -10.32
N ILE A 437 5.50 -4.28 -11.39
CA ILE A 437 5.34 -5.08 -12.62
C ILE A 437 6.49 -6.08 -12.75
N TYR A 438 6.14 -7.29 -13.21
CA TYR A 438 7.09 -8.37 -13.47
C TYR A 438 7.20 -8.60 -14.96
N VAL A 439 8.40 -8.44 -15.50
CA VAL A 439 8.67 -8.57 -16.94
C VAL A 439 9.72 -9.63 -17.19
N PHE A 440 9.50 -10.41 -18.25
CA PHE A 440 10.38 -11.48 -18.66
C PHE A 440 11.48 -10.95 -19.58
N SER A 441 12.72 -11.37 -19.35
CA SER A 441 13.81 -11.20 -20.30
C SER A 441 13.63 -12.17 -21.49
N ARG A 442 14.40 -11.93 -22.57
CA ARG A 442 14.51 -12.87 -23.69
C ARG A 442 14.87 -14.28 -23.24
N ASP A 443 15.73 -14.40 -22.23
CA ASP A 443 16.26 -15.67 -21.72
C ASP A 443 15.34 -16.36 -20.70
N GLY A 444 14.16 -15.77 -20.40
CA GLY A 444 13.20 -16.29 -19.43
C GLY A 444 13.38 -15.77 -18.00
N ASP A 445 14.46 -15.02 -17.72
CA ASP A 445 14.68 -14.38 -16.43
C ASP A 445 13.60 -13.36 -16.09
N ILE A 446 13.04 -13.45 -14.88
CA ILE A 446 12.05 -12.49 -14.39
C ILE A 446 12.77 -11.30 -13.75
N LYS A 447 12.39 -10.07 -14.14
CA LYS A 447 12.86 -8.84 -13.50
C LYS A 447 11.68 -8.05 -12.95
N GLU A 448 11.86 -7.56 -11.73
CA GLU A 448 10.91 -6.69 -11.04
C GLU A 448 11.20 -5.22 -11.36
N LEU A 449 10.15 -4.46 -11.69
CA LEU A 449 10.21 -3.01 -11.90
C LEU A 449 8.97 -2.33 -11.27
N PRO A 450 9.04 -1.05 -10.89
CA PRO A 450 7.87 -0.29 -10.47
C PRO A 450 6.79 -0.20 -11.57
N GLN A 451 5.51 -0.19 -11.23
CA GLN A 451 4.43 0.00 -12.21
C GLN A 451 4.59 1.31 -12.97
N GLY A 452 4.30 1.23 -14.26
CA GLY A 452 4.50 2.35 -15.17
C GLY A 452 5.94 2.52 -15.63
N SER A 453 6.90 1.68 -15.19
CA SER A 453 8.27 1.65 -15.72
C SER A 453 8.28 1.43 -17.22
N THR A 454 9.26 2.06 -17.87
CA THR A 454 9.41 2.01 -19.32
C THR A 454 10.34 0.89 -19.76
N VAL A 455 10.44 0.68 -21.06
CA VAL A 455 11.40 -0.27 -21.61
C VAL A 455 12.86 0.15 -21.38
N LEU A 456 13.14 1.46 -21.29
CA LEU A 456 14.47 1.96 -20.93
C LEU A 456 14.80 1.69 -19.46
N ASP A 457 13.84 1.83 -18.56
CA ASP A 457 14.00 1.47 -17.15
C ASP A 457 14.42 -0.01 -17.03
N PHE A 458 13.78 -0.90 -17.80
CA PHE A 458 14.19 -2.32 -17.89
C PHE A 458 15.62 -2.49 -18.41
N ALA A 459 16.00 -1.77 -19.49
CA ALA A 459 17.34 -1.87 -20.05
C ALA A 459 18.45 -1.47 -19.04
N TYR A 460 18.25 -0.38 -18.30
CA TYR A 460 19.16 0.05 -17.23
C TYR A 460 19.13 -0.85 -15.99
N HIS A 461 18.01 -1.54 -15.75
CA HIS A 461 17.89 -2.55 -14.71
C HIS A 461 18.71 -3.80 -15.02
N VAL A 462 18.67 -4.28 -16.27
CA VAL A 462 19.47 -5.42 -16.75
C VAL A 462 20.95 -5.11 -16.67
N HIS A 463 21.42 -4.05 -17.35
CA HIS A 463 22.81 -3.62 -17.27
C HIS A 463 22.99 -2.19 -17.79
N THR A 464 23.88 -1.41 -17.17
CA THR A 464 24.11 -0.01 -17.55
C THR A 464 24.57 0.12 -19.01
N GLN A 465 25.42 -0.80 -19.48
CA GLN A 465 25.89 -0.81 -20.88
C GLN A 465 24.79 -1.16 -21.89
N VAL A 466 23.81 -1.98 -21.48
CA VAL A 466 22.64 -2.32 -22.32
C VAL A 466 21.71 -1.12 -22.43
N GLY A 467 21.45 -0.42 -21.32
CA GLY A 467 20.72 0.84 -21.30
C GLY A 467 21.37 1.91 -22.19
N ASN A 468 22.67 2.15 -22.03
CA ASN A 468 23.39 3.18 -22.78
C ASN A 468 23.41 2.93 -24.30
N LYS A 469 23.44 1.67 -24.72
CA LYS A 469 23.48 1.27 -26.14
C LYS A 469 22.11 0.94 -26.72
N CYS A 470 21.04 1.14 -25.96
CA CYS A 470 19.68 0.85 -26.39
C CYS A 470 19.28 1.77 -27.56
N TYR A 471 18.80 1.18 -28.66
CA TYR A 471 18.23 1.96 -29.77
C TYR A 471 16.76 1.63 -30.02
N ALA A 472 16.34 0.40 -29.76
CA ALA A 472 14.98 -0.06 -29.94
C ALA A 472 14.64 -1.18 -28.94
N ALA A 473 13.35 -1.41 -28.77
CA ALA A 473 12.84 -2.45 -27.89
C ALA A 473 11.74 -3.26 -28.58
N ARG A 474 11.66 -4.53 -28.20
CA ARG A 474 10.65 -5.46 -28.67
C ARG A 474 9.93 -6.07 -27.47
N VAL A 475 8.60 -5.97 -27.43
CA VAL A 475 7.77 -6.56 -26.39
C VAL A 475 6.85 -7.60 -27.02
N ASN A 476 6.87 -8.83 -26.51
CA ASN A 476 6.13 -9.98 -27.07
C ASN A 476 6.34 -10.12 -28.60
N GLN A 477 7.60 -10.00 -29.03
CA GLN A 477 8.03 -10.05 -30.43
C GLN A 477 7.55 -8.89 -31.34
N ARG A 478 6.97 -7.81 -30.79
CA ARG A 478 6.55 -6.60 -31.53
C ARG A 478 7.37 -5.37 -31.16
N TYR A 479 7.71 -4.54 -32.14
CA TYR A 479 8.45 -3.30 -31.89
C TYR A 479 7.59 -2.29 -31.13
N VAL A 480 8.15 -1.73 -30.05
CA VAL A 480 7.49 -0.71 -29.22
C VAL A 480 8.38 0.53 -29.09
N PRO A 481 7.80 1.73 -28.90
CA PRO A 481 8.57 2.93 -28.63
C PRO A 481 9.28 2.83 -27.27
N LEU A 482 10.40 3.54 -27.09
CA LEU A 482 11.17 3.54 -25.84
C LEU A 482 10.39 4.12 -24.64
N THR A 483 9.38 4.95 -24.90
CA THR A 483 8.45 5.50 -23.90
C THR A 483 7.34 4.53 -23.49
N TYR A 484 7.25 3.35 -24.13
CA TYR A 484 6.23 2.36 -23.81
C TYR A 484 6.37 1.90 -22.36
N THR A 485 5.27 1.95 -21.62
CA THR A 485 5.18 1.48 -20.23
C THR A 485 4.90 -0.01 -20.22
N LEU A 486 5.75 -0.76 -19.55
CA LEU A 486 5.68 -2.21 -19.45
C LEU A 486 4.49 -2.67 -18.58
N LYS A 487 3.94 -3.84 -18.91
CA LYS A 487 2.90 -4.51 -18.12
C LYS A 487 3.42 -5.83 -17.56
N THR A 488 2.81 -6.28 -16.46
CA THR A 488 3.12 -7.57 -15.85
C THR A 488 2.88 -8.72 -16.83
N GLY A 489 3.84 -9.63 -16.91
CA GLY A 489 3.78 -10.82 -17.75
C GLY A 489 4.29 -10.64 -19.18
N GLU A 490 4.70 -9.42 -19.58
CA GLU A 490 5.23 -9.17 -20.91
C GLU A 490 6.70 -9.60 -21.05
N GLN A 491 7.07 -10.15 -22.21
CA GLN A 491 8.46 -10.50 -22.53
C GLN A 491 9.13 -9.33 -23.27
N VAL A 492 10.23 -8.84 -22.72
CA VAL A 492 10.96 -7.66 -23.20
C VAL A 492 12.32 -8.08 -23.75
N GLU A 493 12.60 -7.64 -24.97
CA GLU A 493 13.89 -7.78 -25.63
C GLU A 493 14.44 -6.40 -26.00
N ILE A 494 15.64 -6.09 -25.52
CA ILE A 494 16.33 -4.82 -25.78
C ILE A 494 17.32 -5.00 -26.93
N LEU A 495 17.19 -4.15 -27.96
CA LEU A 495 18.09 -4.14 -29.09
C LEU A 495 19.17 -3.07 -28.89
N THR A 496 20.44 -3.49 -28.93
CA THR A 496 21.60 -2.62 -28.70
C THR A 496 22.44 -2.42 -29.96
N LYS A 497 23.05 -1.24 -30.11
CA LYS A 497 23.99 -0.92 -31.20
C LYS A 497 25.29 -0.36 -30.64
N LYS A 498 26.44 -0.72 -31.22
CA LYS A 498 27.77 -0.35 -30.68
C LYS A 498 28.05 1.16 -30.72
N ASP A 499 27.60 1.85 -31.77
CA ASP A 499 27.88 3.28 -32.01
C ASP A 499 26.81 4.22 -31.43
N ARG A 500 25.87 3.70 -30.64
CA ARG A 500 24.77 4.49 -30.07
C ARG A 500 25.16 5.00 -28.68
N GLU A 501 24.98 6.30 -28.48
CA GLU A 501 25.07 6.97 -27.19
C GLU A 501 23.67 7.34 -26.68
N PRO A 502 23.47 7.40 -25.35
CA PRO A 502 22.18 7.76 -24.76
C PRO A 502 21.86 9.25 -25.00
N ASN A 503 20.59 9.56 -25.22
CA ASN A 503 20.15 10.94 -25.43
C ASN A 503 19.87 11.65 -24.08
N ARG A 504 20.15 12.95 -24.00
CA ARG A 504 19.93 13.78 -22.80
C ARG A 504 18.45 13.96 -22.48
N ASP A 505 17.60 13.91 -23.50
CA ASP A 505 16.14 13.95 -23.37
C ASP A 505 15.60 12.84 -22.44
N TRP A 506 16.35 11.74 -22.27
CA TRP A 506 15.97 10.65 -21.37
C TRP A 506 16.00 11.04 -19.88
N LEU A 507 16.75 12.11 -19.51
CA LEU A 507 16.79 12.64 -18.15
C LEU A 507 15.61 13.56 -17.83
N VAL A 508 14.91 14.06 -18.85
CA VAL A 508 13.81 15.02 -18.66
C VAL A 508 12.55 14.26 -18.25
N ASN A 509 12.14 14.41 -17.00
CA ASN A 509 10.99 13.70 -16.43
C ASN A 509 9.68 13.89 -17.24
N SER A 510 9.47 15.07 -17.84
CA SER A 510 8.25 15.37 -18.60
C SER A 510 8.13 14.59 -19.91
N LEU A 511 9.25 14.09 -20.47
CA LEU A 511 9.25 13.30 -21.71
C LEU A 511 8.96 11.81 -21.47
N GLY A 512 8.94 11.37 -20.22
CA GLY A 512 8.46 10.04 -19.84
C GLY A 512 9.32 8.86 -20.30
N TYR A 513 10.59 9.09 -20.67
CA TYR A 513 11.52 8.03 -21.11
C TYR A 513 12.08 7.17 -19.99
N ILE A 514 12.44 7.76 -18.85
CA ILE A 514 12.97 7.06 -17.68
C ILE A 514 12.18 7.54 -16.48
N LYS A 515 11.49 6.62 -15.80
CA LYS A 515 10.73 6.96 -14.60
C LYS A 515 11.48 6.60 -13.33
N THR A 516 12.27 5.52 -13.37
CA THR A 516 12.97 5.03 -12.18
C THR A 516 14.15 5.94 -11.81
N PRO A 517 14.35 6.23 -10.50
CA PRO A 517 15.48 7.06 -10.05
C PRO A 517 16.82 6.38 -10.32
N ARG A 518 16.89 5.06 -10.13
CA ARG A 518 18.10 4.25 -10.35
C ARG A 518 18.63 4.33 -11.79
N ALA A 519 17.74 4.28 -12.78
CA ALA A 519 18.14 4.42 -14.18
C ALA A 519 18.62 5.83 -14.50
N ARG A 520 17.95 6.87 -13.95
CA ARG A 520 18.39 8.27 -14.06
C ARG A 520 19.79 8.48 -13.47
N ASP A 521 20.08 7.91 -12.31
CA ASP A 521 21.40 8.09 -11.66
C ASP A 521 22.52 7.39 -12.44
N LYS A 522 22.26 6.20 -13.00
CA LYS A 522 23.21 5.53 -13.90
C LYS A 522 23.48 6.34 -15.17
N LEU A 523 22.45 6.96 -15.75
CA LEU A 523 22.57 7.82 -16.92
C LEU A 523 23.33 9.12 -16.59
N ARG A 524 23.04 9.76 -15.45
CA ARG A 524 23.80 10.91 -14.94
C ARG A 524 25.28 10.57 -14.74
N HIS A 525 25.57 9.42 -14.15
CA HIS A 525 26.93 8.95 -13.95
C HIS A 525 27.68 8.77 -15.29
N TRP A 526 26.99 8.26 -16.32
CA TRP A 526 27.58 8.16 -17.66
C TRP A 526 27.92 9.53 -18.26
N PHE A 527 27.03 10.53 -18.14
CA PHE A 527 27.32 11.90 -18.61
C PHE A 527 28.45 12.59 -17.83
N ARG A 528 28.64 12.26 -16.55
CA ARG A 528 29.80 12.75 -15.76
C ARG A 528 31.13 12.22 -16.28
N GLN A 529 31.14 11.00 -16.82
CA GLN A 529 32.35 10.38 -17.37
C GLN A 529 32.67 10.88 -18.79
N GLN A 530 31.78 11.66 -19.42
CA GLN A 530 31.98 12.24 -20.75
C GLN A 530 32.93 13.46 -20.70
N ASP A 531 33.56 13.80 -21.84
CA ASP A 531 34.53 14.89 -21.95
C ASP A 531 34.04 16.21 -21.34
N ARG A 532 34.82 16.72 -20.38
CA ARG A 532 34.55 17.97 -19.64
C ARG A 532 34.32 19.18 -20.56
N SER A 533 35.00 19.24 -21.71
CA SER A 533 34.87 20.32 -22.69
C SER A 533 33.47 20.40 -23.31
N LYS A 534 32.88 19.26 -23.68
CA LYS A 534 31.51 19.19 -24.21
C LYS A 534 30.47 19.57 -23.16
N ASN A 535 30.70 19.20 -21.91
CA ASN A 535 29.80 19.56 -20.81
C ASN A 535 29.81 21.06 -20.51
N LEU A 536 30.94 21.76 -20.69
CA LEU A 536 30.99 23.22 -20.53
C LEU A 536 30.17 23.96 -21.59
N GLU A 537 30.29 23.57 -22.85
CA GLU A 537 29.59 24.21 -23.96
C GLU A 537 28.07 24.11 -23.79
N VAL A 538 27.57 22.91 -23.48
CA VAL A 538 26.14 22.69 -23.26
C VAL A 538 25.64 23.38 -21.97
N GLY A 539 26.45 23.41 -20.92
CA GLY A 539 26.10 24.12 -19.69
C GLY A 539 25.88 25.61 -19.92
N ARG A 540 26.68 26.23 -20.79
CA ARG A 540 26.53 27.64 -21.18
C ARG A 540 25.24 27.87 -21.95
N GLU A 541 24.88 27.00 -22.88
CA GLU A 541 23.63 27.13 -23.65
C GLU A 541 22.40 27.07 -22.75
N ILE A 542 22.35 26.09 -21.83
CA ILE A 542 21.24 25.91 -20.88
C ILE A 542 21.07 27.17 -20.01
N LEU A 543 22.16 27.67 -19.43
CA LEU A 543 22.13 28.87 -18.60
C LEU A 543 21.69 30.09 -19.40
N THR A 544 22.23 30.29 -20.60
CA THR A 544 21.92 31.46 -21.44
C THR A 544 20.44 31.50 -21.82
N LYS A 545 19.85 30.34 -22.14
CA LYS A 545 18.42 30.23 -22.48
C LYS A 545 17.51 30.62 -21.31
N GLU A 546 17.84 30.19 -20.10
CA GLU A 546 17.04 30.48 -18.90
C GLU A 546 17.23 31.91 -18.39
N LEU A 547 18.44 32.47 -18.50
CA LEU A 547 18.67 33.90 -18.22
C LEU A 547 17.88 34.80 -19.19
N ALA A 548 17.86 34.45 -20.48
CA ALA A 548 17.05 35.15 -21.47
C ALA A 548 15.55 35.11 -21.13
N ARG A 549 15.04 33.97 -20.64
CA ARG A 549 13.65 33.80 -20.19
C ARG A 549 13.29 34.74 -19.04
N LEU A 550 14.23 34.97 -18.13
CA LEU A 550 14.06 35.85 -16.98
C LEU A 550 14.39 37.32 -17.28
N ALA A 551 14.76 37.64 -18.53
CA ALA A 551 15.23 38.95 -18.97
C ALA A 551 16.48 39.45 -18.22
N ILE A 552 17.35 38.54 -17.80
CA ILE A 552 18.63 38.85 -17.15
C ILE A 552 19.73 38.73 -18.20
N HIS A 553 20.59 39.76 -18.31
CA HIS A 553 21.64 39.77 -19.32
C HIS A 553 22.79 38.83 -18.90
N PRO A 554 23.30 37.92 -19.77
CA PRO A 554 24.33 36.94 -19.38
C PRO A 554 25.62 37.54 -18.81
N LYS A 555 25.95 38.79 -19.16
CA LYS A 555 27.12 39.52 -18.63
C LYS A 555 26.92 40.12 -17.23
N SER A 556 25.70 40.14 -16.69
CA SER A 556 25.43 40.70 -15.36
C SER A 556 25.67 39.71 -14.23
N ILE A 557 26.13 38.49 -14.54
CA ILE A 557 26.34 37.40 -13.58
C ILE A 557 27.79 36.93 -13.71
N ASP A 558 28.56 37.03 -12.64
CA ASP A 558 29.83 36.33 -12.52
C ASP A 558 29.61 34.99 -11.82
N LEU A 559 29.90 33.89 -12.50
CA LEU A 559 29.78 32.54 -11.94
C LEU A 559 30.78 32.30 -10.79
N GLY A 560 31.84 33.11 -10.70
CA GLY A 560 32.79 33.09 -9.58
C GLY A 560 32.14 33.31 -8.21
N ASP A 561 31.15 34.22 -8.15
CA ASP A 561 30.50 34.64 -6.90
C ASP A 561 29.70 33.51 -6.23
N TYR A 562 29.25 32.53 -7.01
CA TYR A 562 28.40 31.43 -6.54
C TYR A 562 29.18 30.15 -6.20
N CYS A 563 30.51 30.15 -6.38
CA CYS A 563 31.36 28.98 -6.17
C CYS A 563 31.35 28.51 -4.70
N SER A 564 31.36 29.46 -3.76
CA SER A 564 31.30 29.19 -2.32
C SER A 564 29.98 28.55 -1.88
N HIS A 565 28.85 28.98 -2.46
CA HIS A 565 27.52 28.49 -2.11
C HIS A 565 27.29 27.04 -2.56
N PHE A 566 27.75 26.70 -3.77
CA PHE A 566 27.60 25.35 -4.33
C PHE A 566 28.79 24.44 -4.02
N ASN A 567 29.75 24.89 -3.20
CA ASN A 567 30.94 24.15 -2.78
C ASN A 567 31.78 23.62 -3.97
N VAL A 568 31.95 24.47 -4.99
CA VAL A 568 32.71 24.17 -6.21
C VAL A 568 33.89 25.13 -6.37
N LYS A 569 34.93 24.71 -7.10
CA LYS A 569 36.21 25.42 -7.15
C LYS A 569 36.25 26.53 -8.21
N THR A 570 35.53 26.35 -9.32
CA THR A 570 35.52 27.31 -10.44
C THR A 570 34.11 27.51 -10.98
N GLY A 571 33.83 28.67 -11.57
CA GLY A 571 32.53 28.93 -12.20
C GLY A 571 32.21 27.98 -13.36
N ASP A 572 33.25 27.48 -14.03
CA ASP A 572 33.12 26.42 -15.04
C ASP A 572 32.67 25.08 -14.42
N ASP A 573 33.05 24.78 -13.17
CA ASP A 573 32.55 23.59 -12.46
C ASP A 573 31.05 23.70 -12.14
N ILE A 574 30.51 24.92 -11.96
CA ILE A 574 29.05 25.12 -11.82
C ILE A 574 28.34 24.70 -13.10
N LEU A 575 28.89 25.04 -14.27
CA LEU A 575 28.31 24.68 -15.57
C LEU A 575 28.38 23.17 -15.81
N VAL A 576 29.48 22.52 -15.42
CA VAL A 576 29.60 21.06 -15.48
C VAL A 576 28.61 20.39 -14.51
N ALA A 577 28.47 20.93 -13.29
CA ALA A 577 27.55 20.43 -12.27
C ALA A 577 26.07 20.66 -12.64
N LEU A 578 25.77 21.70 -13.41
CA LEU A 578 24.47 21.96 -14.00
C LEU A 578 24.14 20.89 -15.05
N VAL A 579 25.11 20.51 -15.89
CA VAL A 579 24.94 19.48 -16.92
C VAL A 579 24.88 18.06 -16.33
N SER A 580 25.62 17.77 -15.26
CA SER A 580 25.55 16.48 -14.55
C SER A 580 24.29 16.33 -13.69
N GLY A 581 23.56 17.43 -13.46
CA GLY A 581 22.33 17.49 -12.65
C GLY A 581 22.57 17.49 -11.14
N ASP A 582 23.80 17.78 -10.69
CA ASP A 582 24.14 17.94 -9.26
C ASP A 582 23.64 19.30 -8.73
N ILE A 583 23.73 20.34 -9.57
CA ILE A 583 23.12 21.64 -9.30
C ILE A 583 21.86 21.74 -10.15
N SER A 584 20.71 21.92 -9.51
CA SER A 584 19.48 22.21 -10.25
C SER A 584 19.52 23.65 -10.79
N LEU A 585 19.05 23.82 -12.02
CA LEU A 585 18.93 25.15 -12.64
C LEU A 585 18.12 26.13 -11.78
N HIS A 586 17.08 25.64 -11.12
CA HIS A 586 16.25 26.43 -10.20
C HIS A 586 17.05 26.91 -8.97
N ALA A 587 17.92 26.08 -8.39
CA ALA A 587 18.73 26.47 -7.24
C ALA A 587 19.73 27.57 -7.62
N LEU A 588 20.38 27.45 -8.79
CA LEU A 588 21.29 28.47 -9.31
C LEU A 588 20.56 29.81 -9.51
N ILE A 589 19.39 29.79 -10.15
CA ILE A 589 18.58 30.99 -10.39
C ILE A 589 18.08 31.63 -9.10
N ASN A 590 17.67 30.84 -8.11
CA ASN A 590 17.27 31.37 -6.80
C ASN A 590 18.39 32.12 -6.11
N GLN A 591 19.62 31.63 -6.22
CA GLN A 591 20.80 32.30 -5.64
C GLN A 591 21.17 33.57 -6.41
N VAL A 592 21.11 33.52 -7.75
CA VAL A 592 21.24 34.72 -8.58
C VAL A 592 20.22 35.78 -8.15
N ASN A 593 18.97 35.36 -7.89
CA ASN A 593 17.92 36.26 -7.45
C ASN A 593 18.17 36.86 -6.05
N ARG A 594 18.62 36.06 -5.07
CA ARG A 594 18.99 36.54 -3.73
C ARG A 594 20.11 37.58 -3.79
N HIS A 595 21.11 37.36 -4.65
CA HIS A 595 22.23 38.27 -4.79
C HIS A 595 21.83 39.61 -5.45
N MET A 596 20.81 39.59 -6.33
CA MET A 596 20.31 40.79 -7.01
C MET A 596 19.30 41.61 -6.17
N HIS A 597 18.69 41.01 -5.14
CA HIS A 597 17.70 41.65 -4.27
C HIS A 597 17.96 41.28 -2.78
N PRO A 598 18.93 41.94 -2.12
CA PRO A 598 19.35 41.62 -0.75
C PRO A 598 18.34 41.97 0.37
N ASP A 599 17.26 42.70 0.07
CA ASP A 599 16.32 43.21 1.10
C ASP A 599 15.09 42.29 1.37
N LEU A 600 15.11 41.04 0.92
CA LEU A 600 13.98 40.09 1.08
C LEU A 600 14.34 38.89 1.96
N ASP A 601 14.80 39.15 3.19
CA ASP A 601 14.85 38.14 4.26
C ASP A 601 13.59 38.28 5.14
N GLU A 602 12.51 37.58 4.77
CA GLU A 602 11.49 37.18 5.75
C GLU A 602 11.27 35.65 5.67
N PRO A 603 11.12 34.96 6.82
CA PRO A 603 10.92 33.53 6.87
C PRO A 603 9.56 33.14 6.25
N GLU A 604 9.49 31.89 5.78
CA GLU A 604 8.31 31.25 5.22
C GLU A 604 7.08 31.41 6.14
N LEU A 605 6.22 32.39 5.86
CA LEU A 605 4.99 32.60 6.60
C LEU A 605 3.93 31.59 6.15
N VAL A 606 3.66 30.63 7.03
CA VAL A 606 2.54 29.69 6.99
C VAL A 606 1.24 30.50 6.96
N LEU A 607 0.45 30.32 5.89
CA LEU A 607 -0.93 30.81 5.84
C LEU A 607 -1.76 30.08 6.89
N LYS A 608 -2.01 30.70 8.04
CA LYS A 608 -3.08 30.27 8.94
C LYS A 608 -4.42 30.76 8.37
N PRO A 609 -5.40 29.89 8.13
CA PRO A 609 -6.73 30.34 7.75
C PRO A 609 -7.40 30.91 9.00
N THR A 610 -7.58 32.22 9.07
CA THR A 610 -8.44 32.82 10.10
C THR A 610 -9.90 32.58 9.72
N LEU A 611 -10.52 31.62 10.40
CA LEU A 611 -11.97 31.57 10.56
C LEU A 611 -12.41 32.89 11.17
N ASN A 612 -13.28 33.63 10.47
CA ASN A 612 -14.03 34.73 11.05
C ASN A 612 -15.19 34.18 11.91
N PRO A 613 -15.26 34.47 13.22
CA PRO A 613 -16.53 34.61 13.89
C PRO A 613 -16.87 36.10 13.99
N ARG A 614 -18.07 36.44 13.53
CA ARG A 614 -18.75 37.71 13.76
C ARG A 614 -18.69 38.10 15.24
N ALA A 615 -18.25 39.32 15.55
CA ALA A 615 -18.92 40.26 16.46
C ALA A 615 -18.05 41.52 16.70
N SER A 616 -18.71 42.69 16.67
CA SER A 616 -18.42 43.94 17.42
C SER A 616 -16.98 44.15 17.92
N HIS A 617 -16.25 45.18 17.49
CA HIS A 617 -16.50 46.57 17.86
C HIS A 617 -15.88 47.54 16.84
N THR A 618 -16.52 48.70 16.71
CA THR A 618 -16.30 49.80 15.77
C THR A 618 -15.04 50.64 16.07
N LEU A 619 -13.84 50.05 16.08
CA LEU A 619 -12.58 50.80 16.31
C LEU A 619 -11.40 50.41 15.38
N SER A 620 -11.60 49.59 14.35
CA SER A 620 -10.51 49.15 13.46
C SER A 620 -10.89 49.06 11.97
N ALA A 621 -11.87 49.87 11.51
CA ALA A 621 -12.36 49.76 10.13
C ALA A 621 -11.38 50.28 9.06
N HIS A 622 -10.34 51.05 9.43
CA HIS A 622 -9.39 51.62 8.46
C HIS A 622 -7.92 51.36 8.79
N GLY A 623 -7.58 50.68 9.90
CA GLY A 623 -6.18 50.41 10.25
C GLY A 623 -5.31 51.67 10.26
N ILE A 624 -5.76 52.73 10.93
CA ILE A 624 -5.04 54.01 11.05
C ILE A 624 -4.76 54.24 12.53
N LEU A 625 -3.50 54.44 12.88
CA LEU A 625 -3.03 54.77 14.22
C LEU A 625 -2.84 56.30 14.32
N ILE A 626 -3.32 56.90 15.40
CA ILE A 626 -3.08 58.32 15.71
C ILE A 626 -2.31 58.40 17.01
N ASP A 627 -1.23 59.17 17.01
CA ASP A 627 -0.38 59.31 18.18
C ASP A 627 -1.04 60.20 19.25
N GLY A 628 -1.21 59.67 20.47
CA GLY A 628 -1.67 60.42 21.64
C GLY A 628 -3.18 60.62 21.85
N LEU A 629 -4.06 60.00 21.06
CA LEU A 629 -5.53 60.07 21.24
C LEU A 629 -6.21 58.70 21.11
N ASP A 630 -6.70 58.16 22.22
CA ASP A 630 -7.52 56.93 22.24
C ASP A 630 -9.02 57.26 22.17
N ASN A 631 -9.78 56.47 21.40
CA ASN A 631 -11.25 56.56 21.25
C ASN A 631 -11.82 57.86 20.64
N VAL A 632 -11.21 58.36 19.56
CA VAL A 632 -11.76 59.48 18.77
C VAL A 632 -12.39 58.96 17.47
N GLU A 633 -13.53 59.54 17.08
CA GLU A 633 -14.21 59.17 15.83
C GLU A 633 -13.38 59.61 14.61
N LEU A 634 -13.11 58.68 13.70
CA LEU A 634 -12.24 58.87 12.55
C LEU A 634 -13.02 58.83 11.24
N HIS A 635 -12.74 59.79 10.35
CA HIS A 635 -13.31 59.80 9.01
C HIS A 635 -12.28 60.17 7.95
N ILE A 636 -12.34 59.50 6.80
CA ILE A 636 -11.48 59.82 5.66
C ILE A 636 -12.05 61.05 4.93
N ALA A 637 -11.21 62.04 4.66
CA ALA A 637 -11.63 63.25 3.98
C ALA A 637 -12.00 62.98 2.52
N GLN A 638 -13.16 63.48 2.08
CA GLN A 638 -13.63 63.29 0.70
C GLN A 638 -12.82 64.06 -0.35
N CYS A 639 -12.03 65.06 0.06
CA CYS A 639 -11.24 65.88 -0.87
C CYS A 639 -10.03 65.13 -1.45
N CYS A 640 -9.43 64.20 -0.71
CA CYS A 640 -8.21 63.50 -1.15
C CYS A 640 -8.22 61.98 -1.01
N GLN A 641 -9.18 61.40 -0.26
CA GLN A 641 -9.39 59.94 -0.14
C GLN A 641 -8.09 59.11 -0.10
N PRO A 642 -7.26 59.27 0.95
CA PRO A 642 -6.01 58.54 1.10
C PRO A 642 -6.18 57.01 1.08
N VAL A 643 -5.22 56.32 0.47
CA VAL A 643 -5.18 54.84 0.39
C VAL A 643 -3.97 54.27 1.15
N HIS A 644 -4.08 53.01 1.59
CA HIS A 644 -3.02 52.31 2.34
C HIS A 644 -1.66 52.38 1.64
N GLY A 645 -0.64 52.83 2.38
CA GLY A 645 0.75 52.98 1.91
C GLY A 645 1.13 54.41 1.49
N GLU A 646 0.17 55.33 1.41
CA GLU A 646 0.46 56.76 1.22
C GLU A 646 0.66 57.47 2.57
N PRO A 647 1.54 58.49 2.65
CA PRO A 647 1.68 59.29 3.86
C PRO A 647 0.40 60.09 4.14
N ILE A 648 -0.17 59.87 5.32
CA ILE A 648 -1.42 60.50 5.77
C ILE A 648 -1.17 61.40 6.97
N ALA A 649 -2.13 62.27 7.27
CA ALA A 649 -2.15 63.05 8.49
C ALA A 649 -3.57 63.43 8.90
N GLY A 650 -3.78 63.67 10.19
CA GLY A 650 -5.06 63.98 10.79
C GLY A 650 -5.27 65.47 11.05
N TYR A 651 -6.52 65.93 10.93
CA TYR A 651 -6.94 67.27 11.33
C TYR A 651 -8.14 67.20 12.27
N ILE A 652 -8.06 67.81 13.46
CA ILE A 652 -9.15 67.81 14.45
C ILE A 652 -10.26 68.77 14.00
N THR A 653 -11.43 68.23 13.66
CA THR A 653 -12.62 69.02 13.31
C THR A 653 -13.42 69.36 14.57
N LEU A 654 -14.18 70.46 14.54
CA LEU A 654 -14.96 70.95 15.70
C LEU A 654 -16.00 69.94 16.20
N ASN A 655 -16.68 69.20 15.31
CA ASN A 655 -17.88 68.42 15.64
C ASN A 655 -17.89 66.97 15.09
N ARG A 656 -16.85 66.51 14.38
CA ARG A 656 -16.84 65.20 13.68
C ARG A 656 -15.56 64.39 13.90
N GLY A 657 -14.89 64.61 15.03
CA GLY A 657 -13.63 63.94 15.35
C GLY A 657 -12.49 64.34 14.40
N VAL A 658 -11.61 63.38 14.08
CA VAL A 658 -10.42 63.63 13.26
C VAL A 658 -10.67 63.26 11.80
N SER A 659 -10.37 64.20 10.90
CA SER A 659 -10.42 64.00 9.45
C SER A 659 -9.04 63.59 8.93
N ILE A 660 -8.97 62.48 8.19
CA ILE A 660 -7.71 61.96 7.63
C ILE A 660 -7.52 62.46 6.20
N HIS A 661 -6.39 63.14 5.96
CA HIS A 661 -5.99 63.68 4.67
C HIS A 661 -4.67 63.05 4.20
N LYS A 662 -4.35 63.18 2.90
CA LYS A 662 -2.96 63.02 2.43
C LYS A 662 -2.14 64.20 2.93
N VAL A 663 -0.89 63.96 3.34
CA VAL A 663 0.03 65.03 3.81
C VAL A 663 0.14 66.17 2.78
N VAL A 664 0.09 65.84 1.49
CA VAL A 664 0.19 66.80 0.35
C VAL A 664 -1.16 67.37 -0.11
N CYS A 665 -2.26 67.15 0.60
CA CYS A 665 -3.57 67.69 0.22
C CYS A 665 -3.61 69.22 0.37
N SER A 666 -4.03 69.92 -0.67
CA SER A 666 -4.12 71.40 -0.69
C SER A 666 -5.07 71.95 0.38
N ASP A 667 -6.21 71.28 0.63
CA ASP A 667 -7.15 71.69 1.67
C ASP A 667 -6.57 71.48 3.07
N TYR A 668 -5.83 70.38 3.30
CA TYR A 668 -5.17 70.09 4.57
C TYR A 668 -4.08 71.13 4.88
N ILE A 669 -3.23 71.43 3.90
CA ILE A 669 -2.18 72.44 4.03
C ILE A 669 -2.79 73.82 4.34
N ARG A 670 -3.91 74.17 3.70
CA ARG A 670 -4.63 75.43 3.98
C ARG A 670 -5.18 75.48 5.41
N MET A 671 -5.76 74.38 5.90
CA MET A 671 -6.35 74.32 7.25
C MET A 671 -5.27 74.43 8.33
N ILE A 672 -4.15 73.71 8.18
CA ILE A 672 -3.02 73.81 9.12
C ILE A 672 -2.32 75.16 9.06
N GLY A 673 -2.28 75.80 7.89
CA GLY A 673 -1.75 77.16 7.78
C GLY A 673 -2.55 78.20 8.57
N LEU A 674 -3.82 77.93 8.90
CA LEU A 674 -4.69 78.80 9.69
C LEU A 674 -4.69 78.43 11.17
N GLU A 675 -4.82 77.15 11.49
CA GLU A 675 -4.90 76.61 12.87
C GLU A 675 -3.93 75.43 13.03
N PRO A 676 -2.63 75.68 13.25
CA PRO A 676 -1.62 74.63 13.30
C PRO A 676 -1.75 73.71 14.51
N GLU A 677 -2.31 74.19 15.63
CA GLU A 677 -2.54 73.37 16.84
C GLU A 677 -3.55 72.21 16.66
N ARG A 678 -4.24 72.15 15.51
CA ARG A 678 -5.23 71.10 15.19
C ARG A 678 -4.69 69.98 14.33
N ALA A 679 -3.43 70.04 13.94
CA ALA A 679 -2.75 68.99 13.22
C ALA A 679 -2.43 67.82 14.15
N VAL A 680 -2.63 66.58 13.68
CA VAL A 680 -2.29 65.37 14.41
C VAL A 680 -1.59 64.40 13.47
N GLU A 681 -0.54 63.75 13.97
CA GLU A 681 0.16 62.71 13.22
C GLU A 681 -0.69 61.44 13.15
N ALA A 682 -0.79 60.86 11.96
CA ALA A 682 -1.55 59.66 11.69
C ALA A 682 -0.76 58.76 10.73
N ASP A 683 -0.78 57.46 10.96
CA ASP A 683 -0.09 56.48 10.13
C ASP A 683 -0.95 55.24 9.87
N TRP A 684 -0.68 54.55 8.77
CA TRP A 684 -1.32 53.26 8.49
C TRP A 684 -0.72 52.16 9.37
N GLU A 685 -1.58 51.33 9.94
CA GLU A 685 -1.21 50.12 10.65
C GLU A 685 -0.54 49.14 9.67
N MET A 686 0.73 48.82 9.90
CA MET A 686 1.49 47.90 9.05
C MET A 686 0.96 46.46 9.21
N GLN A 687 0.33 45.94 8.16
CA GLN A 687 0.20 44.48 7.98
C GLN A 687 1.19 43.99 6.91
N PRO A 688 2.07 43.02 7.22
CA PRO A 688 3.05 42.51 6.27
C PRO A 688 2.44 41.37 5.45
N THR A 689 1.78 41.65 4.32
CA THR A 689 1.31 40.60 3.39
C THR A 689 0.95 41.13 1.99
N ARG A 690 1.91 41.55 1.15
CA ARG A 690 1.61 41.73 -0.30
C ARG A 690 2.71 41.18 -1.20
N GLY A 691 2.30 40.28 -2.11
CA GLY A 691 3.15 39.78 -3.19
C GLY A 691 3.44 40.87 -4.25
N GLN A 692 4.47 40.65 -5.05
CA GLN A 692 4.91 41.58 -6.09
C GLN A 692 4.11 41.37 -7.38
N SER A 693 3.58 42.46 -7.96
CA SER A 693 2.86 42.41 -9.25
C SER A 693 3.83 42.32 -10.42
N VAL A 694 3.67 41.30 -11.25
CA VAL A 694 4.48 41.05 -12.46
C VAL A 694 3.57 40.84 -13.66
N GLN A 695 3.92 41.45 -14.79
CA GLN A 695 3.22 41.24 -16.05
C GLN A 695 3.89 40.13 -16.86
N ILE A 696 3.09 39.18 -17.35
CA ILE A 696 3.53 38.09 -18.22
C ILE A 696 2.79 38.14 -19.56
N VAL A 697 3.46 37.71 -20.63
CA VAL A 697 2.87 37.50 -21.96
C VAL A 697 2.90 36.01 -22.27
N VAL A 698 1.76 35.50 -22.73
CA VAL A 698 1.59 34.12 -23.18
C VAL A 698 1.08 34.15 -24.62
N GLU A 699 1.81 33.51 -25.51
CA GLU A 699 1.44 33.30 -26.91
C GLU A 699 1.03 31.84 -27.07
N ALA A 700 -0.15 31.58 -27.64
CA ALA A 700 -0.71 30.24 -27.74
C ALA A 700 -1.59 30.09 -28.97
N TYR A 701 -1.78 28.87 -29.46
CA TYR A 701 -2.78 28.55 -30.46
C TYR A 701 -4.18 28.71 -29.86
N ASP A 702 -5.03 29.51 -30.51
CA ASP A 702 -6.37 29.77 -30.03
C ASP A 702 -7.23 28.50 -30.14
N ARG A 703 -7.71 28.04 -28.99
CA ARG A 703 -8.56 26.85 -28.87
C ARG A 703 -9.58 27.00 -27.78
N ARG A 704 -10.71 26.30 -27.93
CA ARG A 704 -11.77 26.28 -26.93
C ARG A 704 -11.22 25.77 -25.59
N GLY A 705 -11.39 26.59 -24.55
CA GLY A 705 -10.95 26.26 -23.18
C GLY A 705 -9.54 26.72 -22.80
N LEU A 706 -8.78 27.38 -23.70
CA LEU A 706 -7.41 27.83 -23.44
C LEU A 706 -7.29 28.69 -22.16
N LEU A 707 -8.18 29.69 -21.99
CA LEU A 707 -8.18 30.54 -20.78
C LEU A 707 -8.49 29.75 -19.50
N LYS A 708 -9.34 28.72 -19.57
CA LYS A 708 -9.66 27.86 -18.43
C LYS A 708 -8.44 27.07 -18.00
N ASP A 709 -7.72 26.50 -18.96
CA ASP A 709 -6.52 25.70 -18.67
C ASP A 709 -5.42 26.57 -18.05
N LEU A 710 -5.20 27.77 -18.60
CA LEU A 710 -4.24 28.74 -18.07
C LEU A 710 -4.59 29.22 -16.67
N THR A 711 -5.85 29.59 -16.43
CA THR A 711 -6.29 30.05 -15.10
C THR A 711 -6.21 28.94 -14.07
N GLN A 712 -6.50 27.68 -14.44
CA GLN A 712 -6.35 26.54 -13.55
C GLN A 712 -4.89 26.28 -13.16
N VAL A 713 -3.94 26.42 -14.10
CA VAL A 713 -2.51 26.30 -13.79
C VAL A 713 -2.05 27.40 -12.84
N ILE A 714 -2.41 28.66 -13.12
CA ILE A 714 -2.04 29.81 -12.26
C ILE A 714 -2.65 29.66 -10.86
N PHE A 715 -3.91 29.24 -10.77
CA PHE A 715 -4.60 29.02 -9.51
C PHE A 715 -3.97 27.89 -8.68
N SER A 716 -3.53 26.80 -9.34
CA SER A 716 -2.87 25.67 -8.66
C SER A 716 -1.55 26.06 -7.98
N ASP A 717 -0.87 27.11 -8.46
CA ASP A 717 0.35 27.66 -7.84
C ASP A 717 0.06 28.73 -6.76
N GLN A 718 -1.22 28.89 -6.37
CA GLN A 718 -1.68 29.87 -5.37
C GLN A 718 -1.29 31.32 -5.73
N ILE A 719 -1.34 31.65 -7.02
CA ILE A 719 -0.99 32.96 -7.58
C ILE A 719 -2.28 33.71 -7.90
N ASN A 720 -2.38 34.94 -7.40
CA ASN A 720 -3.52 35.80 -7.68
C ASN A 720 -3.37 36.49 -9.04
N ILE A 721 -4.44 36.56 -9.81
CA ILE A 721 -4.48 37.25 -11.11
C ILE A 721 -5.18 38.59 -10.90
N ARG A 722 -4.46 39.69 -11.12
CA ARG A 722 -4.99 41.07 -11.00
C ARG A 722 -5.69 41.54 -12.26
N GLN A 723 -5.13 41.21 -13.42
CA GLN A 723 -5.66 41.62 -14.71
C GLN A 723 -5.36 40.57 -15.76
N VAL A 724 -6.31 40.37 -16.67
CA VAL A 724 -6.13 39.55 -17.88
C VAL A 724 -6.55 40.40 -19.07
N ASN A 725 -5.68 40.51 -20.07
CA ASN A 725 -6.00 41.08 -21.36
C ASN A 725 -5.69 40.05 -22.43
N THR A 726 -6.69 39.68 -23.22
CA THR A 726 -6.59 38.63 -24.24
C THR A 726 -6.98 39.20 -25.59
N ILE A 727 -6.10 39.03 -26.56
CA ILE A 727 -6.32 39.43 -27.95
C ILE A 727 -6.12 38.18 -28.81
N SER A 728 -7.20 37.71 -29.43
CA SER A 728 -7.12 36.63 -30.44
C SER A 728 -6.98 37.26 -31.82
N GLU A 729 -5.92 36.92 -32.54
CA GLU A 729 -5.67 37.38 -33.91
C GLU A 729 -6.32 36.44 -34.94
N SER A 730 -6.57 36.94 -36.16
CA SER A 730 -7.19 36.18 -37.27
C SER A 730 -6.42 34.93 -37.67
N ASP A 731 -5.15 34.86 -37.28
CA ASP A 731 -4.18 33.85 -37.69
C ASP A 731 -4.23 32.61 -36.77
N GLY A 732 -5.21 32.57 -35.85
CA GLY A 732 -5.41 31.45 -34.91
C GLY A 732 -4.43 31.45 -33.74
N ILE A 733 -3.76 32.58 -33.48
CA ILE A 733 -2.85 32.78 -32.35
C ILE A 733 -3.51 33.76 -31.36
N ALA A 734 -3.53 33.37 -30.09
CA ALA A 734 -4.01 34.18 -28.98
C ALA A 734 -2.82 34.76 -28.20
N ASN A 735 -2.81 36.10 -28.08
CA ASN A 735 -1.85 36.88 -27.33
C ASN A 735 -2.47 37.34 -26.00
N MET A 736 -1.98 36.78 -24.89
CA MET A 736 -2.53 37.02 -23.56
C MET A 736 -1.51 37.76 -22.68
N LYS A 737 -1.89 38.91 -22.16
CA LYS A 737 -1.13 39.69 -21.18
C LYS A 737 -1.81 39.55 -19.81
N LEU A 738 -1.13 38.93 -18.85
CA LEU A 738 -1.64 38.73 -17.50
C LEU A 738 -0.81 39.52 -16.50
N LEU A 739 -1.48 40.22 -15.58
CA LEU A 739 -0.86 40.84 -14.42
C LEU A 739 -1.12 39.92 -13.22
N ILE A 740 -0.07 39.36 -12.64
CA ILE A 740 -0.13 38.35 -11.58
C ILE A 740 0.67 38.78 -10.35
N GLU A 741 0.27 38.31 -9.17
CA GLU A 741 0.98 38.58 -7.93
C GLU A 741 1.80 37.36 -7.50
N VAL A 742 3.11 37.51 -7.49
CA VAL A 742 4.06 36.45 -7.14
C VAL A 742 4.85 36.84 -5.89
N LYS A 743 5.19 35.85 -5.07
CA LYS A 743 6.03 36.02 -3.88
C LYS A 743 7.51 36.22 -4.20
N GLY A 744 7.93 35.97 -5.44
CA GLY A 744 9.30 36.16 -5.93
C GLY A 744 9.56 35.48 -7.28
N LEU A 745 10.76 35.67 -7.84
CA LEU A 745 11.13 35.12 -9.16
C LEU A 745 11.14 33.58 -9.21
N ALA A 746 11.38 32.91 -8.08
CA ALA A 746 11.29 31.46 -7.95
C ALA A 746 9.90 30.94 -8.34
N GLN A 747 8.85 31.57 -7.78
CA GLN A 747 7.46 31.21 -8.06
C GLN A 747 7.07 31.59 -9.49
N LEU A 748 7.59 32.72 -10.00
CA LEU A 748 7.39 33.14 -11.39
C LEU A 748 8.02 32.16 -12.39
N SER A 749 9.26 31.75 -12.17
CA SER A 749 9.98 30.81 -13.05
C SER A 749 9.25 29.47 -13.12
N ARG A 750 8.81 28.94 -11.97
CA ARG A 750 8.00 27.72 -11.89
C ARG A 750 6.69 27.86 -12.65
N LEU A 751 5.99 28.96 -12.47
CA LEU A 751 4.74 29.23 -13.16
C LEU A 751 4.96 29.27 -14.68
N LEU A 752 5.92 30.05 -15.17
CA LEU A 752 6.21 30.17 -16.61
C LEU A 752 6.53 28.80 -17.22
N ALA A 753 7.29 27.95 -16.52
CA ALA A 753 7.61 26.59 -16.96
C ALA A 753 6.36 25.69 -17.04
N ARG A 754 5.46 25.78 -16.05
CA ARG A 754 4.20 25.03 -16.05
C ARG A 754 3.22 25.51 -17.11
N LEU A 755 3.22 26.81 -17.40
CA LEU A 755 2.44 27.39 -18.49
C LEU A 755 2.95 26.83 -19.82
N GLU A 756 4.24 26.91 -20.14
CA GLU A 756 4.78 26.33 -21.40
C GLU A 756 4.54 24.83 -21.58
N GLN A 757 4.38 24.07 -20.49
CA GLN A 757 4.04 22.65 -20.55
C GLN A 757 2.60 22.37 -21.01
N GLN A 758 1.69 23.36 -21.00
CA GLN A 758 0.32 23.10 -21.44
C GLN A 758 0.22 22.97 -22.97
N PRO A 759 -0.59 22.03 -23.45
CA PRO A 759 -0.74 21.80 -24.88
C PRO A 759 -1.33 23.03 -25.58
N GLY A 760 -0.60 23.52 -26.59
CA GLY A 760 -1.00 24.64 -27.43
C GLY A 760 -0.34 25.98 -27.07
N ILE A 761 0.52 26.05 -26.05
CA ILE A 761 1.29 27.28 -25.76
C ILE A 761 2.58 27.29 -26.57
N ILE A 762 2.84 28.42 -27.22
CA ILE A 762 4.00 28.68 -28.05
C ILE A 762 5.13 29.27 -27.19
N SER A 763 4.81 30.29 -26.37
CA SER A 763 5.77 30.93 -25.49
C SER A 763 5.10 31.52 -24.24
N ALA A 764 5.80 31.51 -23.09
CA ALA A 764 5.38 32.24 -21.90
C ALA A 764 6.57 32.97 -21.27
N ARG A 765 6.53 34.30 -21.27
CA ARG A 765 7.64 35.16 -20.82
C ARG A 765 7.18 36.34 -19.97
N ARG A 766 8.06 36.85 -19.12
CA ARG A 766 7.82 38.10 -18.39
C ARG A 766 7.87 39.29 -19.34
N LEU A 767 6.96 40.25 -19.18
CA LEU A 767 7.01 41.55 -19.86
C LEU A 767 7.81 42.53 -18.99
N VAL A 768 8.83 43.16 -19.56
CA VAL A 768 9.55 44.27 -18.92
C VAL A 768 8.95 45.57 -19.46
N GLN A 769 8.47 46.45 -18.58
CA GLN A 769 8.12 47.82 -18.98
C GLN A 769 9.42 48.60 -19.17
N GLY A 770 9.85 48.77 -20.42
CA GLY A 770 11.07 49.51 -20.74
C GLY A 770 11.89 48.97 -21.92
N GLY A 771 11.22 48.45 -22.96
CA GLY A 771 11.83 48.10 -24.24
C GLY A 771 10.92 48.53 -25.38
#